data_AF-A0A415QPC2-F1
#
_entry.id   AF-A0A415QPC2-F1
#
_cell.length_a   1.000
_cell.length_b   1.000
_cell.length_c   1.000
_cell.angle_alpha   90.00
_cell.angle_beta   90.00
_cell.angle_gamma   90.00
#
_symmetry.space_group_name_H-M   'P 1'
#
loop_
_entity.id
_entity.type
_entity.pdbx_description
1 polymer ?
#
loop_
_entity_poly.entity_id
_entity_poly.type
_entity_poly.pdbx_seq_one_letter_code
_entity_poly.pdbx_strand_id
1 'polypeptide(L)'
;MMRQIIYVVILLFIIPCSVYSQSVPDIEKLLETNDIESSEDYYEDMINSLIHLSVQPINLNSAGFDSLKMLFFLSDAQIDNLLDFRKKHGAFTHPNELLLITGISQQDLSNIKPFIRIGTYTPEKQSRYHLSQEILARLKMTRPKQAGYKKYSRKAFLYEKDYITKKQSRFQGPPVGTLLKYKISNQQRWQGGLTLENDPGENYFTKNQKTGFDFLSVHVCYTPEKIIHRIIIGDYKLQWGQGLLAWSGYSSGKSTSTLSNEKSGNGIAPYTSTDENRYLRGIAASLHPTRTVTTEIFVSYKKTDGNLADLDTLTPEAVQTASLYQTGYHRNSSECEKKHILKEFTTGLSTRLNHRYFRIGIQLLHYNFSPPLTIGKASYQQYNETGNQRTLVSIDYKTGGYHFYLFGETARSGNGAWATINGLRYSGIPRLALCALYRHYDKGYHSHYNSGFAEYSNTTNEEGLYLGLESTPFRNLKINVYYDRFRFFSPRYQATIPGKGQEIVGDVTFNRSRWDCSFRFKHEDKPEDDKTGESLQSVSRVKQEYRLQFTCSICEQLKSRTRTSYTRYVKKEKHEGGYLFYQDIMYSSLQTSLKAQFRFAYFDTDSYNTRIYAYENNVLYGYSFPALYDRGFRSYLNLNWKPFSLITLYLKAGLTYYPDKSTISSSLTQVNDNKLFDLSFQIRIKL
;
A
#
# COMPACT_ATOMS: atom_id res chain seq x y z
N MET A 1 51.90 13.42 -15.15
CA MET A 1 51.66 12.77 -13.85
C MET A 1 50.17 12.57 -13.51
N MET A 2 49.25 13.52 -13.76
CA MET A 2 47.80 13.35 -13.47
C MET A 2 47.04 12.31 -14.32
N ARG A 3 47.52 11.94 -15.51
CA ARG A 3 46.85 10.92 -16.36
C ARG A 3 47.17 9.47 -15.98
N GLN A 4 48.27 9.21 -15.26
CA GLN A 4 48.64 7.85 -14.83
C GLN A 4 48.00 7.44 -13.50
N ILE A 5 47.62 8.40 -12.66
CA ILE A 5 46.90 8.15 -11.40
C ILE A 5 45.46 7.68 -11.65
N ILE A 6 44.84 8.12 -12.76
CA ILE A 6 43.48 7.70 -13.15
C ILE A 6 43.45 6.22 -13.57
N TYR A 7 44.51 5.71 -14.21
CA TYR A 7 44.59 4.29 -14.58
C TYR A 7 44.89 3.36 -13.40
N VAL A 8 45.62 3.83 -12.38
CA VAL A 8 45.89 3.04 -11.16
C VAL A 8 44.67 2.97 -10.23
N VAL A 9 43.81 3.99 -10.21
CA VAL A 9 42.54 3.95 -9.45
C VAL A 9 41.48 3.09 -10.15
N ILE A 10 41.53 2.97 -11.49
CA ILE A 10 40.63 2.09 -12.25
C ILE A 10 41.05 0.61 -12.17
N LEU A 11 42.34 0.31 -11.99
CA LEU A 11 42.82 -1.08 -11.89
C LEU A 11 42.65 -1.71 -10.48
N LEU A 12 42.49 -0.90 -9.43
CA LEU A 12 42.32 -1.37 -8.04
C LEU A 12 40.87 -1.74 -7.66
N PHE A 13 39.92 -1.62 -8.59
CA PHE A 13 38.50 -1.99 -8.39
C PHE A 13 38.07 -3.31 -9.05
N ILE A 14 39.00 -4.07 -9.64
CA ILE A 14 38.71 -5.38 -10.24
C ILE A 14 39.18 -6.46 -9.27
N ILE A 15 38.49 -6.60 -8.14
CA ILE A 15 38.48 -7.86 -7.38
C ILE A 15 37.10 -8.47 -7.61
N PRO A 16 36.97 -9.60 -8.33
CA PRO A 16 35.71 -10.31 -8.47
C PRO A 16 35.44 -11.03 -7.14
N CYS A 17 34.92 -10.30 -6.16
CA CYS A 17 34.32 -10.94 -5.01
C CYS A 17 32.94 -11.44 -5.48
N SER A 18 32.77 -12.76 -5.55
CA SER A 18 31.50 -13.40 -5.87
C SER A 18 30.49 -13.10 -4.77
N VAL A 19 29.83 -11.94 -4.87
CA VAL A 19 28.77 -11.54 -3.97
C VAL A 19 27.45 -11.93 -4.59
N TYR A 20 26.72 -12.78 -3.89
CA TYR A 20 25.31 -13.06 -4.19
C TYR A 20 24.55 -11.73 -4.24
N SER A 21 24.17 -11.30 -5.44
CA SER A 21 23.27 -10.18 -5.62
C SER A 21 21.93 -10.55 -4.96
N GLN A 22 21.63 -9.91 -3.83
CA GLN A 22 20.33 -10.00 -3.19
C GLN A 22 19.30 -9.40 -4.15
N SER A 23 18.68 -10.27 -4.94
CA SER A 23 17.53 -9.91 -5.75
C SER A 23 16.36 -9.69 -4.80
N VAL A 24 15.84 -8.46 -4.75
CA VAL A 24 14.45 -8.29 -4.34
C VAL A 24 13.64 -9.11 -5.35
N PRO A 25 12.85 -10.10 -4.88
CA PRO A 25 12.04 -10.94 -5.76
C PRO A 25 11.01 -10.10 -6.50
N ASP A 26 10.41 -10.72 -7.52
CA ASP A 26 9.43 -10.09 -8.39
C ASP A 26 8.11 -9.80 -7.64
N ILE A 27 8.09 -8.69 -6.91
CA ILE A 27 6.93 -8.18 -6.16
C ILE A 27 5.80 -7.72 -7.09
N GLU A 28 6.07 -7.55 -8.38
CA GLU A 28 5.09 -7.12 -9.37
C GLU A 28 3.84 -8.00 -9.37
N LYS A 29 4.01 -9.33 -9.28
CA LYS A 29 2.87 -10.25 -9.26
C LYS A 29 1.96 -10.00 -8.05
N LEU A 30 2.51 -9.65 -6.89
CA LEU A 30 1.70 -9.25 -5.73
C LEU A 30 0.96 -7.94 -5.99
N LEU A 31 1.64 -6.97 -6.61
CA LEU A 31 1.09 -5.65 -6.90
C LEU A 31 -0.01 -5.67 -7.97
N GLU A 32 0.09 -6.55 -8.97
CA GLU A 32 -0.93 -6.71 -10.02
C GLU A 32 -2.17 -7.50 -9.58
N THR A 33 -2.01 -8.33 -8.54
CA THR A 33 -3.02 -9.24 -7.97
C THR A 33 -3.99 -8.52 -7.02
N ASN A 34 -3.52 -7.49 -6.31
CA ASN A 34 -4.38 -6.66 -5.49
C ASN A 34 -5.19 -5.74 -6.39
N ASP A 35 -6.51 -5.69 -6.21
CA ASP A 35 -7.30 -4.70 -6.91
C ASP A 35 -6.91 -3.31 -6.40
N ILE A 36 -6.45 -2.51 -7.35
CA ILE A 36 -5.78 -1.24 -7.14
C ILE A 36 -6.82 -0.22 -6.66
N GLU A 37 -6.98 -0.13 -5.35
CA GLU A 37 -7.58 1.03 -4.66
C GLU A 37 -6.70 1.56 -3.51
N SER A 38 -5.58 0.91 -3.17
CA SER A 38 -4.69 1.37 -2.09
C SER A 38 -3.63 2.35 -2.59
N SER A 39 -3.42 3.44 -1.83
CA SER A 39 -2.40 4.47 -2.08
C SER A 39 -0.99 3.89 -2.22
N GLU A 40 -0.10 4.60 -2.94
CA GLU A 40 1.30 4.20 -3.16
C GLU A 40 2.03 3.86 -1.84
N ASP A 41 1.67 4.51 -0.73
CA ASP A 41 2.28 4.34 0.59
C ASP A 41 2.07 2.96 1.22
N TYR A 42 0.92 2.31 0.97
CA TYR A 42 0.67 0.96 1.50
C TYR A 42 1.70 -0.03 0.98
N TYR A 43 2.05 0.07 -0.30
CA TYR A 43 3.00 -0.84 -0.89
C TYR A 43 4.40 -0.61 -0.35
N GLU A 44 4.76 0.65 -0.05
CA GLU A 44 6.05 0.99 0.55
C GLU A 44 6.30 0.20 1.83
N ASP A 45 5.28 0.11 2.68
CA ASP A 45 5.30 -0.66 3.91
C ASP A 45 5.49 -2.18 3.70
N MET A 46 4.90 -2.74 2.63
CA MET A 46 5.12 -4.13 2.24
C MET A 46 6.59 -4.38 1.86
N ILE A 47 7.16 -3.51 1.01
CA ILE A 47 8.59 -3.62 0.64
C ILE A 47 9.49 -3.44 1.86
N ASN A 48 9.20 -2.47 2.74
CA ASN A 48 9.97 -2.27 3.98
C ASN A 48 10.03 -3.55 4.82
N SER A 49 8.89 -4.26 4.92
CA SER A 49 8.79 -5.54 5.61
C SER A 49 9.61 -6.62 4.91
N LEU A 50 9.52 -6.76 3.58
CA LEU A 50 10.31 -7.73 2.81
C LEU A 50 11.83 -7.44 2.87
N ILE A 51 12.24 -6.18 2.80
CA ILE A 51 13.64 -5.78 2.96
C ILE A 51 14.14 -6.15 4.36
N HIS A 52 13.34 -5.88 5.39
CA HIS A 52 13.67 -6.33 6.75
C HIS A 52 13.86 -7.86 6.81
N LEU A 53 12.94 -8.63 6.23
CA LEU A 53 13.04 -10.09 6.18
C LEU A 53 14.21 -10.61 5.36
N SER A 54 14.69 -9.85 4.36
CA SER A 54 15.90 -10.21 3.61
C SER A 54 17.19 -10.10 4.43
N VAL A 55 17.21 -9.20 5.41
CA VAL A 55 18.32 -9.03 6.37
C VAL A 55 18.15 -9.96 7.57
N GLN A 56 16.91 -10.21 8.00
CA GLN A 56 16.56 -11.15 9.07
C GLN A 56 15.53 -12.18 8.59
N PRO A 57 15.99 -13.27 7.94
CA PRO A 57 15.11 -14.30 7.40
C PRO A 57 14.33 -15.07 8.48
N ILE A 58 13.09 -15.43 8.15
CA ILE A 58 12.20 -16.23 8.97
C ILE A 58 12.72 -17.67 9.04
N ASN A 59 12.84 -18.21 10.25
CA ASN A 59 13.19 -19.62 10.43
C ASN A 59 11.96 -20.50 10.21
N LEU A 60 11.95 -21.31 9.15
CA LEU A 60 10.83 -22.20 8.82
C LEU A 60 10.51 -23.20 9.92
N ASN A 61 11.49 -23.61 10.73
CA ASN A 61 11.31 -24.61 11.78
C ASN A 61 10.70 -24.04 13.06
N SER A 62 10.75 -22.72 13.27
CA SER A 62 10.17 -22.05 14.46
C SER A 62 9.04 -21.07 14.13
N ALA A 63 8.85 -20.70 12.87
CA ALA A 63 7.85 -19.71 12.46
C ALA A 63 6.42 -20.18 12.74
N GLY A 64 5.61 -19.27 13.27
CA GLY A 64 4.16 -19.43 13.35
C GLY A 64 3.46 -18.92 12.08
N PHE A 65 2.14 -19.09 12.03
CA PHE A 65 1.30 -18.63 10.91
C PHE A 65 1.48 -17.13 10.60
N ASP A 66 1.36 -16.27 11.61
CA ASP A 66 1.49 -14.81 11.44
C ASP A 66 2.86 -14.41 10.86
N SER A 67 3.95 -15.06 11.30
CA SER A 67 5.29 -14.80 10.77
C SER A 67 5.41 -15.20 9.30
N LEU A 68 4.85 -16.35 8.92
CA LEU A 68 4.85 -16.79 7.52
C LEU A 68 3.97 -15.91 6.64
N LYS A 69 2.88 -15.34 7.19
CA LYS A 69 2.01 -14.41 6.47
C LYS A 69 2.71 -13.11 6.07
N MET A 70 3.73 -12.69 6.83
CA MET A 70 4.58 -11.55 6.47
C MET A 70 5.41 -11.76 5.21
N LEU A 71 5.46 -12.97 4.65
CA LEU A 71 6.07 -13.20 3.34
C LEU A 71 5.23 -12.63 2.21
N PHE A 72 3.91 -12.44 2.38
CA PHE A 72 2.95 -11.96 1.36
C PHE A 72 2.80 -12.83 0.10
N PHE A 73 3.74 -13.75 -0.19
CA PHE A 73 3.72 -14.62 -1.37
C PHE A 73 2.96 -15.93 -1.18
N LEU A 74 2.67 -16.31 0.07
CA LEU A 74 1.98 -17.56 0.38
C LEU A 74 0.52 -17.28 0.73
N SER A 75 -0.39 -18.03 0.13
CA SER A 75 -1.79 -18.05 0.55
C SER A 75 -1.92 -18.67 1.93
N ASP A 76 -2.98 -18.32 2.63
CA ASP A 76 -3.28 -18.87 3.96
C ASP A 76 -3.33 -20.41 3.92
N ALA A 77 -3.85 -21.01 2.84
CA ALA A 77 -3.88 -22.46 2.64
C ALA A 77 -2.48 -23.06 2.42
N GLN A 78 -1.60 -22.38 1.68
CA GLN A 78 -0.20 -22.81 1.54
C GLN A 78 0.54 -22.77 2.89
N ILE A 79 0.27 -21.77 3.73
CA ILE A 79 0.86 -21.66 5.07
C ILE A 79 0.35 -22.80 5.98
N ASP A 80 -0.95 -23.08 5.97
CA ASP A 80 -1.52 -24.20 6.73
C ASP A 80 -0.91 -25.54 6.30
N ASN A 81 -0.84 -25.81 4.99
CA ASN A 81 -0.20 -27.02 4.46
C ASN A 81 1.28 -27.14 4.87
N LEU A 82 2.01 -26.02 4.92
CA LEU A 82 3.40 -25.98 5.38
C LEU A 82 3.51 -26.33 6.86
N LEU A 83 2.66 -25.74 7.71
CA LEU A 83 2.66 -26.02 9.14
C LEU A 83 2.27 -27.47 9.45
N ASP A 84 1.31 -28.02 8.71
CA ASP A 84 0.90 -29.43 8.82
C ASP A 84 2.00 -30.39 8.33
N PHE A 85 2.67 -30.05 7.22
CA PHE A 85 3.83 -30.82 6.74
C PHE A 85 4.92 -30.87 7.80
N ARG A 86 5.28 -29.73 8.41
CA ARG A 86 6.24 -29.66 9.51
C ARG A 86 5.81 -30.48 10.73
N LYS A 87 4.51 -30.48 11.05
CA LYS A 87 3.97 -31.27 12.17
C LYS A 87 4.04 -32.78 11.92
N LYS A 88 3.82 -33.22 10.67
CA LYS A 88 3.81 -34.65 10.28
C LYS A 88 5.21 -35.22 10.02
N HIS A 89 6.08 -34.45 9.38
CA HIS A 89 7.39 -34.92 8.89
C HIS A 89 8.58 -34.40 9.70
N GLY A 90 8.36 -33.46 10.63
CA GLY A 90 9.41 -32.87 11.46
C GLY A 90 10.00 -31.59 10.86
N ALA A 91 11.19 -31.23 11.34
CA ALA A 91 11.89 -30.04 10.90
C ALA A 91 12.35 -30.15 9.44
N PHE A 92 12.21 -29.07 8.67
CA PHE A 92 12.79 -28.99 7.34
C PHE A 92 14.31 -29.08 7.43
N THR A 93 14.95 -29.78 6.50
CA THR A 93 16.41 -29.87 6.38
C THR A 93 16.94 -29.09 5.17
N HIS A 94 16.13 -28.94 4.12
CA HIS A 94 16.49 -28.22 2.90
C HIS A 94 15.31 -27.38 2.34
N PRO A 95 15.53 -26.14 1.81
CA PRO A 95 14.42 -25.28 1.35
C PRO A 95 13.57 -25.90 0.23
N ASN A 96 14.16 -26.77 -0.59
CA ASN A 96 13.45 -27.46 -1.66
C ASN A 96 12.41 -28.48 -1.18
N GLU A 97 12.43 -28.89 0.09
CA GLU A 97 11.35 -29.71 0.67
C GLU A 97 10.00 -29.00 0.61
N LEU A 98 9.99 -27.67 0.53
CA LEU A 98 8.77 -26.90 0.33
C LEU A 98 8.05 -27.27 -0.97
N LEU A 99 8.75 -27.79 -1.98
CA LEU A 99 8.14 -28.26 -3.24
C LEU A 99 7.36 -29.58 -3.08
N LEU A 100 7.52 -30.27 -1.96
CA LEU A 100 6.73 -31.45 -1.59
C LEU A 100 5.37 -31.06 -1.00
N ILE A 101 5.23 -29.80 -0.58
CA ILE A 101 3.99 -29.27 -0.01
C ILE A 101 3.03 -28.97 -1.15
N THR A 102 1.81 -29.48 -1.02
CA THR A 102 0.76 -29.25 -2.02
C THR A 102 0.44 -27.76 -2.12
N GLY A 103 0.43 -27.26 -3.35
CA GLY A 103 0.13 -25.86 -3.66
C GLY A 103 1.36 -24.95 -3.76
N ILE A 104 2.55 -25.35 -3.30
CA ILE A 104 3.76 -24.53 -3.43
C ILE A 104 4.47 -24.84 -4.76
N SER A 105 4.57 -23.84 -5.63
CA SER A 105 5.26 -23.94 -6.92
C SER A 105 6.75 -23.59 -6.84
N GLN A 106 7.51 -23.90 -7.89
CA GLN A 106 8.89 -23.44 -8.03
C GLN A 106 9.00 -21.91 -7.98
N GLN A 107 8.00 -21.21 -8.52
CA GLN A 107 7.93 -19.76 -8.49
C GLN A 107 7.70 -19.24 -7.06
N ASP A 108 6.80 -19.87 -6.30
CA ASP A 108 6.55 -19.50 -4.91
C ASP A 108 7.81 -19.69 -4.06
N LEU A 109 8.50 -20.83 -4.23
CA LEU A 109 9.79 -21.07 -3.58
C LEU A 109 10.81 -20.00 -3.97
N SER A 110 10.94 -19.67 -5.26
CA SER A 110 11.87 -18.63 -5.73
C SER A 110 11.55 -17.25 -5.13
N ASN A 111 10.27 -16.94 -4.91
CA ASN A 111 9.83 -15.68 -4.32
C ASN A 111 10.13 -15.61 -2.82
N ILE A 112 9.95 -16.71 -2.07
CA ILE A 112 10.15 -16.70 -0.61
C ILE A 112 11.58 -17.03 -0.18
N LYS A 113 12.36 -17.74 -1.00
CA LYS A 113 13.73 -18.19 -0.68
C LYS A 113 14.63 -17.09 -0.09
N PRO A 114 14.59 -15.82 -0.55
CA PRO A 114 15.39 -14.74 0.04
C PRO A 114 15.02 -14.36 1.48
N PHE A 115 13.85 -14.78 1.97
CA PHE A 115 13.27 -14.36 3.25
C PHE A 115 13.12 -15.49 4.26
N ILE A 116 13.56 -16.70 3.91
CA ILE A 116 13.42 -17.90 4.75
C ILE A 116 14.79 -18.53 5.03
N ARG A 117 14.89 -19.24 6.15
CA ARG A 117 16.06 -20.07 6.50
C ARG A 117 15.65 -21.35 7.22
N ILE A 118 16.57 -22.31 7.24
CA ILE A 118 16.44 -23.59 7.92
C ILE A 118 17.58 -23.74 8.95
N GLY A 119 17.28 -24.23 10.14
CA GLY A 119 18.25 -24.54 11.20
C GLY A 119 18.14 -23.67 12.46
N THR A 120 18.83 -24.07 13.52
CA THR A 120 18.95 -23.28 14.75
C THR A 120 19.74 -22.00 14.46
N TYR A 121 19.26 -20.86 14.95
CA TYR A 121 20.10 -19.67 15.04
C TYR A 121 21.23 -19.97 16.01
N THR A 122 22.37 -20.41 15.50
CA THR A 122 23.63 -20.08 16.17
C THR A 122 23.83 -18.60 15.89
N PRO A 123 23.71 -17.69 16.87
CA PRO A 123 24.43 -16.45 16.72
C PRO A 123 25.86 -16.90 16.43
N GLU A 124 26.36 -16.66 15.22
CA GLU A 124 27.81 -16.60 15.04
C GLU A 124 28.32 -15.79 16.23
N LYS A 125 29.37 -16.25 16.92
CA LYS A 125 30.01 -15.45 17.97
C LYS A 125 30.26 -14.07 17.38
N GLN A 126 29.37 -13.13 17.68
CA GLN A 126 29.27 -11.91 16.89
C GLN A 126 30.52 -11.10 17.18
N SER A 127 31.33 -10.92 16.15
CA SER A 127 32.24 -9.79 16.10
C SER A 127 31.46 -8.52 16.51
N ARG A 128 32.11 -7.72 17.35
CA ARG A 128 31.61 -6.48 17.97
C ARG A 128 30.75 -5.66 16.99
N TYR A 129 29.55 -5.26 17.44
CA TYR A 129 28.78 -4.11 16.94
C TYR A 129 28.85 -3.84 15.43
N HIS A 130 28.21 -4.68 14.60
CA HIS A 130 28.08 -4.35 13.18
C HIS A 130 26.94 -3.35 12.97
N LEU A 131 27.33 -2.08 12.89
CA LEU A 131 26.44 -0.96 12.57
C LEU A 131 26.19 -0.94 11.07
N SER A 132 24.94 -1.14 10.64
CA SER A 132 24.58 -0.95 9.23
C SER A 132 23.96 0.44 9.05
N GLN A 133 24.42 1.15 8.04
CA GLN A 133 23.86 2.45 7.65
C GLN A 133 23.37 2.38 6.20
N GLU A 134 22.24 3.02 5.93
CA GLU A 134 21.67 3.11 4.60
C GLU A 134 21.21 4.54 4.33
N ILE A 135 21.67 5.11 3.23
CA ILE A 135 21.23 6.39 2.69
C ILE A 135 20.54 6.14 1.36
N LEU A 136 19.36 6.71 1.18
CA LEU A 136 18.63 6.69 -0.08
C LEU A 136 18.21 8.11 -0.43
N ALA A 137 18.57 8.56 -1.62
CA ALA A 137 18.15 9.86 -2.13
C ALA A 137 17.49 9.69 -3.50
N ARG A 138 16.32 10.28 -3.70
CA ARG A 138 15.55 10.23 -4.94
C ARG A 138 15.18 11.64 -5.41
N LEU A 139 15.23 11.83 -6.72
CA LEU A 139 14.71 12.98 -7.44
C LEU A 139 13.63 12.50 -8.42
N LYS A 140 12.48 13.17 -8.43
CA LYS A 140 11.37 12.93 -9.37
C LYS A 140 11.04 14.22 -10.10
N MET A 141 10.85 14.15 -11.42
CA MET A 141 10.42 15.29 -12.21
C MET A 141 9.51 14.86 -13.36
N THR A 142 8.60 15.76 -13.74
CA THR A 142 7.72 15.57 -14.89
C THR A 142 7.88 16.75 -15.86
N ARG A 143 7.87 16.44 -17.15
CA ARG A 143 7.95 17.41 -18.26
C ARG A 143 6.85 17.12 -19.29
N PRO A 144 6.30 18.12 -19.97
CA PRO A 144 6.48 19.56 -19.76
C PRO A 144 5.94 20.06 -18.40
N LYS A 145 6.25 21.32 -18.07
CA LYS A 145 5.81 21.91 -16.80
C LYS A 145 4.28 22.09 -16.81
N GLN A 146 3.66 21.72 -15.71
CA GLN A 146 2.24 21.93 -15.47
C GLN A 146 1.87 23.42 -15.39
N ALA A 147 0.60 23.75 -15.64
CA ALA A 147 0.07 25.10 -15.64
C ALA A 147 0.30 25.84 -14.31
N GLY A 148 0.34 25.10 -13.19
CA GLY A 148 0.64 25.64 -11.86
C GLY A 148 2.03 26.27 -11.72
N TYR A 149 2.97 26.02 -12.63
CA TYR A 149 4.29 26.68 -12.66
C TYR A 149 4.33 27.93 -13.54
N LYS A 150 3.26 28.26 -14.27
CA LYS A 150 3.23 29.43 -15.15
C LYS A 150 3.26 30.71 -14.33
N LYS A 151 4.13 31.64 -14.72
CA LYS A 151 4.20 32.99 -14.17
C LYS A 151 3.36 33.92 -15.03
N TYR A 152 2.46 34.67 -14.42
CA TYR A 152 1.63 35.65 -15.10
C TYR A 152 2.06 37.07 -14.70
N SER A 153 1.99 37.99 -15.65
CA SER A 153 2.17 39.43 -15.40
C SER A 153 0.83 40.07 -15.07
N ARG A 154 0.82 41.11 -14.22
CA ARG A 154 -0.40 41.89 -13.89
C ARG A 154 -1.11 42.40 -15.15
N LYS A 155 -0.34 42.75 -16.19
CA LYS A 155 -0.85 43.26 -17.48
C LYS A 155 -1.69 42.23 -18.26
N ALA A 156 -1.60 40.94 -17.92
CA ALA A 156 -2.38 39.89 -18.55
C ALA A 156 -3.82 39.77 -18.01
N PHE A 157 -4.18 40.58 -17.00
CA PHE A 157 -5.50 40.53 -16.37
C PHE A 157 -6.16 41.91 -16.39
N LEU A 158 -7.44 41.93 -16.77
CA LEU A 158 -8.29 43.12 -16.70
C LEU A 158 -8.51 43.52 -15.23
N TYR A 159 -8.84 42.57 -14.36
CA TYR A 159 -9.10 42.82 -12.94
C TYR A 159 -7.94 42.38 -12.03
N GLU A 160 -7.70 43.16 -10.97
CA GLU A 160 -6.64 42.86 -10.00
C GLU A 160 -6.92 41.61 -9.19
N LYS A 161 -8.19 41.42 -8.81
CA LYS A 161 -8.64 40.23 -8.08
C LYS A 161 -8.23 38.93 -8.79
N ASP A 162 -8.42 38.86 -10.11
CA ASP A 162 -8.14 37.66 -10.90
C ASP A 162 -6.64 37.36 -10.95
N TYR A 163 -5.82 38.42 -11.03
CA TYR A 163 -4.37 38.30 -10.93
C TYR A 163 -3.94 37.78 -9.56
N ILE A 164 -4.49 38.33 -8.47
CA ILE A 164 -4.18 37.91 -7.09
C ILE A 164 -4.58 36.44 -6.89
N THR A 165 -5.78 36.04 -7.29
CA THR A 165 -6.25 34.65 -7.20
C THR A 165 -5.34 33.70 -7.98
N LYS A 166 -4.97 34.04 -9.23
CA LYS A 166 -4.03 33.22 -10.01
C LYS A 166 -2.64 33.16 -9.37
N LYS A 167 -2.16 34.26 -8.80
CA LYS A 167 -0.87 34.32 -8.09
C LYS A 167 -0.88 33.43 -6.84
N GLN A 168 -1.97 33.41 -6.07
CA GLN A 168 -2.13 32.57 -4.87
C GLN A 168 -2.22 31.07 -5.19
N SER A 169 -2.88 30.72 -6.31
CA SER A 169 -3.04 29.30 -6.74
C SER A 169 -1.77 28.68 -7.34
N ARG A 170 -0.73 29.49 -7.62
CA ARG A 170 0.49 29.04 -8.28
C ARG A 170 1.34 28.18 -7.35
N PHE A 171 2.00 27.17 -7.91
CA PHE A 171 3.05 26.44 -7.20
C PHE A 171 4.22 27.38 -6.87
N GLN A 172 4.65 27.34 -5.62
CA GLN A 172 5.68 28.25 -5.12
C GLN A 172 7.08 27.67 -5.28
N GLY A 173 7.22 26.34 -5.17
CA GLY A 173 8.48 25.62 -5.24
C GLY A 173 8.86 25.09 -6.63
N PRO A 174 10.02 24.42 -6.73
CA PRO A 174 10.53 23.88 -7.99
C PRO A 174 9.72 22.66 -8.45
N PRO A 175 9.68 22.36 -9.77
CA PRO A 175 9.02 21.20 -10.35
C PRO A 175 9.82 19.90 -10.16
N VAL A 176 10.31 19.66 -8.95
CA VAL A 176 11.14 18.50 -8.59
C VAL A 176 10.70 18.01 -7.22
N GLY A 177 10.31 16.74 -7.14
CA GLY A 177 10.08 16.03 -5.90
C GLY A 177 11.39 15.45 -5.36
N THR A 178 11.60 15.54 -4.06
CA THR A 178 12.81 15.03 -3.39
C THR A 178 12.44 14.11 -2.24
N LEU A 179 13.19 13.02 -2.09
CA LEU A 179 13.05 12.08 -0.98
C LEU A 179 14.45 11.71 -0.48
N LEU A 180 14.69 11.88 0.82
CA LEU A 180 15.89 11.45 1.51
C LEU A 180 15.52 10.54 2.67
N LYS A 181 16.03 9.31 2.66
CA LYS A 181 15.91 8.37 3.78
C LYS A 181 17.28 8.04 4.33
N TYR A 182 17.40 8.11 5.65
CA TYR A 182 18.55 7.61 6.38
C TYR A 182 18.09 6.58 7.39
N LYS A 183 18.69 5.40 7.34
CA LYS A 183 18.40 4.29 8.26
C LYS A 183 19.71 3.85 8.89
N ILE A 184 19.65 3.64 10.19
CA ILE A 184 20.75 3.11 10.97
C ILE A 184 20.22 1.98 11.84
N SER A 185 20.93 0.87 11.88
CA SER A 185 20.50 -0.27 12.69
C SER A 185 21.68 -1.07 13.19
N ASN A 186 21.52 -1.59 14.40
CA ASN A 186 22.39 -2.61 14.95
C ASN A 186 21.57 -3.89 15.05
N GLN A 187 22.06 -4.98 14.45
CA GLN A 187 21.33 -6.15 13.96
C GLN A 187 20.19 -6.71 14.84
N GLN A 188 20.07 -6.41 16.14
CA GLN A 188 18.98 -6.92 16.99
C GLN A 188 18.42 -5.97 18.07
N ARG A 189 19.06 -4.84 18.38
CA ARG A 189 18.73 -4.08 19.61
C ARG A 189 18.21 -2.68 19.37
N TRP A 190 18.68 -1.99 18.35
CA TRP A 190 18.23 -0.64 18.07
C TRP A 190 18.19 -0.33 16.58
N GLN A 191 17.22 0.48 16.20
CA GLN A 191 17.02 1.00 14.85
C GLN A 191 16.66 2.47 14.95
N GLY A 192 17.29 3.30 14.11
CA GLY A 192 16.92 4.69 13.90
C GLY A 192 16.57 4.93 12.44
N GLY A 193 15.66 5.85 12.20
CA GLY A 193 15.30 6.27 10.85
C GLY A 193 14.93 7.74 10.79
N LEU A 194 15.31 8.37 9.68
CA LEU A 194 14.95 9.73 9.28
C LEU A 194 14.43 9.67 7.84
N THR A 195 13.27 10.27 7.60
CA THR A 195 12.69 10.44 6.26
C THR A 195 12.34 11.91 6.06
N LEU A 196 12.83 12.47 4.96
CA LEU A 196 12.53 13.82 4.49
C LEU A 196 11.94 13.72 3.10
N GLU A 197 10.81 14.38 2.88
CA GLU A 197 10.18 14.44 1.56
C GLU A 197 9.63 15.83 1.27
N ASN A 198 9.61 16.16 -0.02
CA ASN A 198 8.98 17.37 -0.53
C ASN A 198 8.44 17.08 -1.92
N ASP A 199 7.16 17.36 -2.13
CA ASP A 199 6.49 17.11 -3.41
C ASP A 199 6.87 18.14 -4.48
N PRO A 200 6.71 17.80 -5.78
CA PRO A 200 6.91 18.77 -6.85
C PRO A 200 6.02 20.00 -6.68
N GLY A 201 6.63 21.18 -6.63
CA GLY A 201 5.95 22.47 -6.45
C GLY A 201 5.90 22.98 -5.02
N GLU A 202 6.35 22.19 -4.05
CA GLU A 202 6.46 22.61 -2.66
C GLU A 202 7.76 23.35 -2.38
N ASN A 203 7.69 24.32 -1.48
CA ASN A 203 8.80 25.19 -1.15
C ASN A 203 9.73 24.57 -0.10
N TYR A 204 11.02 24.93 -0.17
CA TYR A 204 12.01 24.58 0.85
C TYR A 204 12.28 25.75 1.79
N PHE A 205 12.49 25.47 3.08
CA PHE A 205 12.94 26.45 4.09
C PHE A 205 12.08 27.72 4.17
N THR A 206 10.75 27.60 4.11
CA THR A 206 9.85 28.76 4.27
C THR A 206 9.14 28.79 5.64
N LYS A 207 8.34 29.82 5.88
CA LYS A 207 7.51 29.96 7.09
C LYS A 207 6.66 28.71 7.36
N ASN A 208 6.18 28.05 6.31
CA ASN A 208 5.31 26.87 6.40
C ASN A 208 6.13 25.57 6.46
N GLN A 209 7.34 25.54 5.89
CA GLN A 209 8.31 24.44 5.94
C GLN A 209 9.51 24.79 6.83
N LYS A 210 9.26 24.98 8.14
CA LYS A 210 10.29 25.41 9.12
C LYS A 210 11.48 24.45 9.23
N THR A 211 11.23 23.16 9.00
CA THR A 211 12.23 22.08 9.03
C THR A 211 13.01 21.94 7.72
N GLY A 212 12.73 22.79 6.73
CA GLY A 212 13.37 22.78 5.41
C GLY A 212 12.61 21.96 4.37
N PHE A 213 11.96 20.87 4.80
CA PHE A 213 11.15 19.96 3.99
C PHE A 213 9.69 20.00 4.43
N ASP A 214 8.78 19.57 3.55
CA ASP A 214 7.37 19.50 3.85
C ASP A 214 7.05 18.37 4.83
N PHE A 215 7.57 17.18 4.56
CA PHE A 215 7.45 16.01 5.41
C PHE A 215 8.76 15.72 6.15
N LEU A 216 8.66 15.49 7.47
CA LEU A 216 9.75 15.05 8.33
C LEU A 216 9.25 13.93 9.24
N SER A 217 9.83 12.74 9.11
CA SER A 217 9.58 11.60 9.98
C SER A 217 10.86 11.12 10.65
N VAL A 218 10.81 10.93 11.97
CA VAL A 218 11.94 10.48 12.80
C VAL A 218 11.47 9.42 13.77
N HIS A 219 12.20 8.30 13.86
CA HIS A 219 11.94 7.30 14.87
C HIS A 219 13.22 6.68 15.41
N VAL A 220 13.15 6.24 16.67
CA VAL A 220 14.13 5.37 17.30
C VAL A 220 13.36 4.21 17.93
N CYS A 221 13.71 3.00 17.53
CA CYS A 221 13.17 1.75 18.06
C CYS A 221 14.26 1.03 18.85
N TYR A 222 13.93 0.61 20.06
CA TYR A 222 14.77 -0.21 20.92
C TYR A 222 14.04 -1.51 21.26
N THR A 223 14.71 -2.64 21.09
CA THR A 223 14.18 -3.98 21.32
C THR A 223 14.99 -4.67 22.42
N PRO A 224 14.65 -4.41 23.70
CA PRO A 224 15.30 -5.08 24.81
C PRO A 224 14.91 -6.55 24.91
N GLU A 225 15.66 -7.28 25.73
CA GLU A 225 15.32 -8.65 26.11
C GLU A 225 14.49 -8.62 27.41
N LYS A 226 13.50 -9.53 27.54
CA LYS A 226 12.60 -9.77 28.69
C LYS A 226 11.19 -9.14 28.58
N ILE A 227 10.69 -8.50 29.65
CA ILE A 227 9.29 -8.05 29.79
C ILE A 227 8.98 -6.95 28.79
N ILE A 228 9.90 -6.01 28.59
CA ILE A 228 9.77 -5.02 27.55
C ILE A 228 10.32 -5.64 26.28
N HIS A 229 9.48 -5.75 25.26
CA HIS A 229 9.87 -6.33 23.98
C HIS A 229 10.35 -5.27 23.00
N ARG A 230 9.68 -4.10 23.02
CA ARG A 230 9.92 -3.03 22.06
C ARG A 230 9.46 -1.70 22.62
N ILE A 231 10.30 -0.67 22.48
CA ILE A 231 9.97 0.72 22.74
C ILE A 231 10.27 1.52 21.47
N ILE A 232 9.34 2.38 21.06
CA ILE A 232 9.54 3.29 19.94
C ILE A 232 9.28 4.71 20.43
N ILE A 233 10.21 5.61 20.10
CA ILE A 233 10.10 7.05 20.34
C ILE A 233 10.16 7.75 18.99
N GLY A 234 9.26 8.71 18.77
CA GLY A 234 9.08 9.40 17.50
C GLY A 234 7.89 8.83 16.73
N ASP A 235 8.08 8.53 15.45
CA ASP A 235 6.99 8.14 14.56
C ASP A 235 6.81 6.61 14.48
N TYR A 236 5.56 6.16 14.66
CA TYR A 236 5.20 4.75 14.67
C TYR A 236 3.82 4.51 14.04
N LYS A 237 3.51 3.23 13.81
CA LYS A 237 2.25 2.74 13.27
C LYS A 237 1.66 1.63 14.13
N LEU A 238 0.34 1.45 14.03
CA LEU A 238 -0.42 0.43 14.77
C LEU A 238 -1.09 -0.54 13.80
N GLN A 239 -1.10 -1.81 14.17
CA GLN A 239 -1.76 -2.88 13.42
C GLN A 239 -2.46 -3.83 14.40
N TRP A 240 -3.72 -3.53 14.70
CA TRP A 240 -4.51 -4.24 15.70
C TRP A 240 -5.70 -4.98 15.09
N GLY A 241 -6.06 -6.12 15.68
CA GLY A 241 -7.22 -6.93 15.29
C GLY A 241 -7.26 -7.27 13.81
N GLN A 242 -8.45 -7.13 13.23
CA GLN A 242 -8.76 -7.14 11.80
C GLN A 242 -8.82 -5.73 11.19
N GLY A 243 -8.43 -4.70 11.96
CA GLY A 243 -8.32 -3.32 11.52
C GLY A 243 -9.61 -2.49 11.64
N LEU A 244 -10.55 -2.89 12.51
CA LEU A 244 -11.72 -2.06 12.81
C LEU A 244 -11.34 -0.83 13.66
N LEU A 245 -10.47 -0.99 14.68
CA LEU A 245 -10.00 0.16 15.47
C LEU A 245 -8.84 0.90 14.79
N ALA A 246 -7.69 0.23 14.63
CA ALA A 246 -6.47 0.88 14.15
C ALA A 246 -5.65 -0.05 13.28
N TRP A 247 -5.41 0.37 12.03
CA TRP A 247 -4.53 -0.32 11.10
C TRP A 247 -3.87 0.64 10.12
N SER A 248 -2.55 0.77 10.26
CA SER A 248 -1.70 1.57 9.39
C SER A 248 -0.68 0.68 8.66
N GLY A 249 -0.53 0.94 7.37
CA GLY A 249 0.32 0.16 6.46
C GLY A 249 -0.41 -0.91 5.67
N TYR A 250 0.33 -1.63 4.82
CA TYR A 250 -0.22 -2.60 3.86
C TYR A 250 -1.30 -3.50 4.47
N SER A 251 -2.48 -3.50 3.86
CA SER A 251 -3.46 -4.57 4.01
C SER A 251 -4.03 -4.93 2.64
N SER A 252 -4.03 -6.22 2.34
CA SER A 252 -4.74 -6.72 1.17
C SER A 252 -6.24 -6.53 1.41
N GLY A 253 -6.88 -5.74 0.55
CA GLY A 253 -8.33 -5.70 0.44
C GLY A 253 -8.80 -6.90 -0.39
N LYS A 254 -9.80 -6.67 -1.24
CA LYS A 254 -10.18 -7.67 -2.24
C LYS A 254 -9.06 -7.86 -3.27
N SER A 255 -8.64 -9.11 -3.46
CA SER A 255 -7.57 -9.45 -4.41
C SER A 255 -7.86 -10.80 -5.05
N THR A 256 -7.03 -11.19 -6.04
CA THR A 256 -7.11 -12.56 -6.58
C THR A 256 -6.59 -13.62 -5.59
N SER A 257 -6.00 -13.23 -4.45
CA SER A 257 -5.73 -14.12 -3.32
C SER A 257 -6.99 -14.25 -2.45
N THR A 258 -7.90 -15.13 -2.87
CA THR A 258 -9.28 -15.27 -2.35
C THR A 258 -9.37 -15.66 -0.88
N LEU A 259 -8.28 -16.16 -0.30
CA LEU A 259 -8.22 -16.63 1.09
C LEU A 259 -7.41 -15.70 2.01
N SER A 260 -6.74 -14.67 1.49
CA SER A 260 -5.87 -13.76 2.25
C SER A 260 -6.62 -12.55 2.83
N ASN A 261 -7.86 -12.76 3.28
CA ASN A 261 -8.72 -11.69 3.81
C ASN A 261 -8.49 -11.41 5.30
N GLU A 262 -7.89 -12.36 6.03
CA GLU A 262 -7.51 -12.16 7.44
C GLU A 262 -6.29 -11.24 7.54
N LYS A 263 -6.36 -10.27 8.45
CA LYS A 263 -5.21 -9.45 8.80
C LYS A 263 -4.31 -10.09 9.86
N SER A 264 -3.00 -10.03 9.62
CA SER A 264 -1.94 -10.36 10.59
C SER A 264 -0.98 -9.20 10.72
N GLY A 265 -1.05 -8.50 11.85
CA GLY A 265 -0.30 -7.27 12.10
C GLY A 265 0.86 -7.50 13.08
N ASN A 266 1.88 -6.65 12.97
CA ASN A 266 3.03 -6.64 13.88
C ASN A 266 2.78 -5.86 15.19
N GLY A 267 1.53 -5.47 15.44
CA GLY A 267 1.18 -4.58 16.55
C GLY A 267 1.74 -3.18 16.32
N ILE A 268 2.62 -2.72 17.21
CA ILE A 268 3.29 -1.42 17.10
C ILE A 268 4.57 -1.55 16.25
N ALA A 269 4.75 -0.78 15.18
CA ALA A 269 5.99 -0.81 14.38
C ALA A 269 6.55 0.59 14.11
N PRO A 270 7.87 0.75 13.90
CA PRO A 270 8.46 2.04 13.53
C PRO A 270 7.92 2.51 12.18
N TYR A 271 7.70 3.82 12.04
CA TYR A 271 7.18 4.42 10.83
C TYR A 271 8.30 4.75 9.85
N THR A 272 8.23 4.22 8.63
CA THR A 272 9.29 4.33 7.61
C THR A 272 8.76 4.79 6.24
N SER A 273 7.46 5.11 6.17
CA SER A 273 6.79 5.51 4.92
C SER A 273 6.65 7.04 4.81
N THR A 274 6.03 7.47 3.74
CA THR A 274 5.78 8.85 3.30
C THR A 274 4.33 9.31 3.50
N ASP A 275 3.41 8.41 3.87
CA ASP A 275 2.01 8.78 4.20
C ASP A 275 1.93 9.75 5.39
N GLU A 276 1.45 10.96 5.12
CA GLU A 276 1.33 12.02 6.13
C GLU A 276 0.10 11.86 7.04
N ASN A 277 -0.85 10.99 6.67
CA ASN A 277 -2.15 10.94 7.33
C ASN A 277 -2.22 9.90 8.46
N ARG A 278 -1.65 8.69 8.27
CA ARG A 278 -1.96 7.54 9.15
C ARG A 278 -0.89 7.17 10.17
N TYR A 279 0.20 7.93 10.27
CA TYR A 279 1.24 7.71 11.28
C TYR A 279 0.88 8.35 12.63
N LEU A 280 1.51 7.87 13.70
CA LEU A 280 1.41 8.43 15.05
C LEU A 280 2.77 8.95 15.49
N ARG A 281 2.79 10.00 16.33
CA ARG A 281 4.01 10.67 16.82
C ARG A 281 4.00 10.74 18.34
N GLY A 282 4.95 10.07 18.99
CA GLY A 282 5.07 10.07 20.44
C GLY A 282 5.87 8.90 20.97
N ILE A 283 5.31 8.16 21.92
CA ILE A 283 5.96 7.02 22.56
C ILE A 283 5.02 5.81 22.52
N ALA A 284 5.57 4.65 22.17
CA ALA A 284 4.85 3.41 22.09
C ALA A 284 5.69 2.26 22.68
N ALA A 285 5.05 1.37 23.43
CA ALA A 285 5.72 0.24 24.09
C ALA A 285 4.93 -1.06 23.92
N SER A 286 5.64 -2.14 23.61
CA SER A 286 5.14 -3.51 23.58
C SER A 286 5.78 -4.29 24.72
N LEU A 287 4.94 -4.88 25.55
CA LEU A 287 5.27 -5.62 26.75
C LEU A 287 4.84 -7.08 26.59
N HIS A 288 5.66 -8.00 27.09
CA HIS A 288 5.35 -9.41 27.31
C HIS A 288 5.45 -9.72 28.81
N PRO A 289 4.42 -9.39 29.61
CA PRO A 289 4.41 -9.71 31.04
C PRO A 289 4.56 -11.21 31.30
N THR A 290 4.01 -12.04 30.41
CA THR A 290 4.15 -13.50 30.40
C THR A 290 4.46 -13.98 28.98
N ARG A 291 4.80 -15.27 28.83
CA ARG A 291 5.03 -15.87 27.49
C ARG A 291 3.78 -15.89 26.60
N THR A 292 2.59 -15.81 27.19
CA THR A 292 1.32 -15.88 26.47
C THR A 292 0.66 -14.52 26.32
N VAL A 293 0.95 -13.55 27.18
CA VAL A 293 0.30 -12.22 27.15
C VAL A 293 1.19 -11.20 26.44
N THR A 294 0.61 -10.46 25.50
CA THR A 294 1.21 -9.28 24.86
C THR A 294 0.37 -8.06 25.19
N THR A 295 0.98 -7.03 25.76
CA THR A 295 0.32 -5.76 26.06
C THR A 295 1.03 -4.63 25.34
N GLU A 296 0.28 -3.85 24.59
CA GLU A 296 0.76 -2.72 23.79
C GLU A 296 0.10 -1.44 24.29
N ILE A 297 0.89 -0.43 24.60
CA ILE A 297 0.43 0.88 25.04
C ILE A 297 1.12 1.96 24.22
N PHE A 298 0.40 3.03 23.91
CA PHE A 298 0.97 4.14 23.18
C PHE A 298 0.31 5.47 23.55
N VAL A 299 1.05 6.55 23.33
CA VAL A 299 0.53 7.92 23.36
C VAL A 299 1.10 8.69 22.16
N SER A 300 0.23 9.43 21.50
CA SER A 300 0.53 10.18 20.29
C SER A 300 -0.03 11.59 20.39
N TYR A 301 0.77 12.56 19.97
CA TYR A 301 0.34 13.92 19.75
C TYR A 301 0.97 14.45 18.47
N LYS A 302 0.13 14.76 17.48
CA LYS A 302 0.57 15.30 16.19
C LYS A 302 -0.32 16.46 15.73
N LYS A 303 0.14 17.15 14.69
CA LYS A 303 -0.69 18.09 13.94
C LYS A 303 -1.01 17.48 12.58
N THR A 304 -2.23 17.67 12.12
CA THR A 304 -2.70 17.22 10.81
C THR A 304 -3.36 18.38 10.08
N ASP A 305 -3.56 18.21 8.78
CA ASP A 305 -4.05 19.26 7.92
C ASP A 305 -5.57 19.31 7.97
N GLY A 306 -6.10 20.52 7.88
CA GLY A 306 -7.54 20.72 7.93
C GLY A 306 -7.99 22.03 7.29
N ASN A 307 -9.22 22.02 6.78
CA ASN A 307 -9.91 23.24 6.38
C ASN A 307 -10.74 23.73 7.56
N LEU A 308 -10.47 24.94 8.04
CA LEU A 308 -11.34 25.60 9.02
C LEU A 308 -12.70 25.89 8.37
N ALA A 309 -13.76 25.60 9.09
CA ALA A 309 -15.09 26.06 8.73
C ALA A 309 -15.23 27.54 9.12
N ASP A 310 -15.90 28.31 8.26
CA ASP A 310 -16.23 29.70 8.56
C ASP A 310 -17.10 29.77 9.81
N LEU A 311 -16.76 30.68 10.72
CA LEU A 311 -17.56 30.97 11.90
C LEU A 311 -18.88 31.61 11.44
N ASP A 312 -20.01 31.06 11.91
CA ASP A 312 -21.30 31.70 11.69
C ASP A 312 -21.32 33.03 12.46
N THR A 313 -21.33 34.13 11.71
CA THR A 313 -21.26 35.50 12.24
C THR A 313 -22.48 35.88 13.08
N LEU A 314 -23.54 35.07 13.08
CA LEU A 314 -24.76 35.27 13.86
C LEU A 314 -24.69 34.68 15.29
N THR A 315 -23.69 33.86 15.60
CA THR A 315 -23.53 33.24 16.93
C THR A 315 -22.13 33.54 17.51
N PRO A 316 -22.01 34.49 18.46
CA PRO A 316 -20.73 34.86 19.09
C PRO A 316 -20.02 33.73 19.84
N GLU A 317 -20.72 32.62 20.11
CA GLU A 317 -20.23 31.43 20.84
C GLU A 317 -19.92 30.24 19.91
N ALA A 318 -19.93 30.43 18.58
CA ALA A 318 -19.67 29.35 17.64
C ALA A 318 -18.25 28.78 17.82
N VAL A 319 -18.18 27.51 18.21
CA VAL A 319 -16.91 26.77 18.28
C VAL A 319 -16.37 26.62 16.86
N GLN A 320 -15.14 27.10 16.64
CA GLN A 320 -14.44 26.90 15.38
C GLN A 320 -14.30 25.40 15.11
N THR A 321 -14.75 24.93 13.94
CA THR A 321 -14.67 23.52 13.52
C THR A 321 -13.81 23.37 12.28
N ALA A 322 -13.38 22.15 11.93
CA ALA A 322 -12.60 21.90 10.72
C ALA A 322 -12.95 20.57 10.03
N SER A 323 -12.59 20.45 8.75
CA SER A 323 -12.63 19.19 8.00
C SER A 323 -11.22 18.70 7.72
N LEU A 324 -11.00 17.38 7.73
CA LEU A 324 -9.70 16.78 7.42
C LEU A 324 -9.31 17.05 5.96
N TYR A 325 -8.04 17.39 5.73
CA TYR A 325 -7.48 17.61 4.40
C TYR A 325 -6.39 16.60 4.10
N GLN A 326 -6.74 15.47 3.47
CA GLN A 326 -5.84 14.30 3.34
C GLN A 326 -5.03 14.26 2.04
N THR A 327 -4.90 15.39 1.31
CA THR A 327 -4.23 15.38 0.00
C THR A 327 -2.71 15.32 0.07
N GLY A 328 -2.12 15.70 1.20
CA GLY A 328 -0.66 15.78 1.41
C GLY A 328 0.05 16.92 0.64
N TYR A 329 -0.67 17.73 -0.15
CA TYR A 329 -0.04 18.78 -0.97
C TYR A 329 -0.02 20.16 -0.30
N HIS A 330 1.15 20.80 -0.34
CA HIS A 330 1.45 22.13 0.20
C HIS A 330 2.21 23.03 -0.79
N ARG A 331 1.76 23.07 -2.06
CA ARG A 331 2.48 23.70 -3.17
C ARG A 331 2.14 25.18 -3.35
N ASN A 332 0.94 25.60 -2.94
CA ASN A 332 0.46 26.97 -3.10
C ASN A 332 0.00 27.60 -1.76
N SER A 333 -0.39 28.88 -1.77
CA SER A 333 -0.75 29.60 -0.53
C SER A 333 -1.96 28.97 0.17
N SER A 334 -3.01 28.64 -0.58
CA SER A 334 -4.24 28.05 -0.04
C SER A 334 -4.04 26.62 0.47
N GLU A 335 -3.16 25.86 -0.16
CA GLU A 335 -2.73 24.54 0.29
C GLU A 335 -1.93 24.67 1.61
N CYS A 336 -0.96 25.59 1.67
CA CYS A 336 -0.17 25.83 2.88
C CYS A 336 -0.98 26.34 4.08
N GLU A 337 -2.05 27.10 3.86
CA GLU A 337 -2.91 27.61 4.95
C GLU A 337 -3.65 26.50 5.69
N LYS A 338 -3.80 25.32 5.06
CA LYS A 338 -4.45 24.14 5.66
C LYS A 338 -3.50 23.29 6.48
N LYS A 339 -2.19 23.55 6.36
CA LYS A 339 -1.14 22.73 6.95
C LYS A 339 -1.13 22.82 8.48
N HIS A 340 -1.12 21.68 9.15
CA HIS A 340 -0.96 21.55 10.61
C HIS A 340 -1.94 22.40 11.44
N ILE A 341 -3.17 22.56 10.95
CA ILE A 341 -4.23 23.33 11.61
C ILE A 341 -4.87 22.53 12.76
N LEU A 342 -5.11 21.23 12.54
CA LEU A 342 -5.75 20.35 13.51
C LEU A 342 -4.70 19.74 14.44
N LYS A 343 -4.94 19.81 15.74
CA LYS A 343 -4.16 19.08 16.75
C LYS A 343 -4.87 17.77 17.04
N GLU A 344 -4.12 16.69 17.02
CA GLU A 344 -4.64 15.36 17.27
C GLU A 344 -3.91 14.73 18.45
N PHE A 345 -4.69 14.33 19.45
CA PHE A 345 -4.22 13.52 20.56
C PHE A 345 -4.84 12.12 20.45
N THR A 346 -4.00 11.08 20.46
CA THR A 346 -4.44 9.69 20.36
C THR A 346 -3.69 8.83 21.38
N THR A 347 -4.40 7.96 22.08
CA THR A 347 -3.85 7.01 23.05
C THR A 347 -4.61 5.70 22.98
N GLY A 348 -3.99 4.61 23.42
CA GLY A 348 -4.65 3.31 23.41
C GLY A 348 -3.90 2.21 24.11
N LEU A 349 -4.62 1.12 24.32
CA LEU A 349 -4.17 -0.10 24.99
C LEU A 349 -4.66 -1.31 24.19
N SER A 350 -3.78 -2.27 23.92
CA SER A 350 -4.13 -3.56 23.33
C SER A 350 -3.53 -4.68 24.16
N THR A 351 -4.36 -5.53 24.74
CA THR A 351 -3.91 -6.74 25.45
C THR A 351 -4.36 -7.98 24.70
N ARG A 352 -3.42 -8.87 24.39
CA ARG A 352 -3.66 -10.10 23.63
C ARG A 352 -3.15 -11.31 24.41
N LEU A 353 -3.99 -12.33 24.52
CA LEU A 353 -3.66 -13.64 25.03
C LEU A 353 -3.40 -14.58 23.85
N ASN A 354 -2.16 -15.05 23.72
CA ASN A 354 -1.72 -15.99 22.70
C ASN A 354 -1.60 -17.39 23.34
N HIS A 355 -2.66 -18.17 23.23
CA HIS A 355 -2.65 -19.59 23.60
C HIS A 355 -2.34 -20.46 22.36
N ARG A 356 -1.99 -21.73 22.57
CA ARG A 356 -1.66 -22.67 21.47
C ARG A 356 -2.84 -22.92 20.51
N TYR A 357 -4.08 -22.87 21.02
CA TYR A 357 -5.30 -23.19 20.26
C TYR A 357 -6.13 -21.97 19.88
N PHE A 358 -6.00 -20.88 20.64
CA PHE A 358 -6.78 -19.67 20.43
C PHE A 358 -5.94 -18.45 20.76
N ARG A 359 -6.28 -17.34 20.12
CA ARG A 359 -5.79 -16.01 20.42
C ARG A 359 -6.99 -15.11 20.63
N ILE A 360 -6.97 -14.33 21.71
CA ILE A 360 -8.02 -13.36 22.02
C ILE A 360 -7.35 -12.04 22.35
N GLY A 361 -7.84 -10.95 21.78
CA GLY A 361 -7.37 -9.60 22.05
C GLY A 361 -8.49 -8.68 22.48
N ILE A 362 -8.20 -7.77 23.40
CA ILE A 362 -9.05 -6.64 23.75
C ILE A 362 -8.26 -5.37 23.43
N GLN A 363 -8.87 -4.43 22.73
CA GLN A 363 -8.28 -3.15 22.40
C GLN A 363 -9.16 -1.99 22.85
N LEU A 364 -8.51 -0.91 23.25
CA LEU A 364 -9.08 0.37 23.59
C LEU A 364 -8.33 1.44 22.80
N LEU A 365 -9.06 2.27 22.07
CA LEU A 365 -8.52 3.40 21.33
C LEU A 365 -9.27 4.66 21.74
N HIS A 366 -8.54 5.72 22.06
CA HIS A 366 -9.11 7.02 22.35
C HIS A 366 -8.40 8.10 21.53
N TYR A 367 -9.16 9.00 20.89
CA TYR A 367 -8.62 10.16 20.22
C TYR A 367 -9.51 11.39 20.29
N ASN A 368 -8.89 12.55 20.12
CA ASN A 368 -9.53 13.86 20.13
C ASN A 368 -8.85 14.80 19.13
N PHE A 369 -9.66 15.57 18.39
CA PHE A 369 -9.24 16.62 17.48
C PHE A 369 -9.56 18.00 18.06
N SER A 370 -8.60 18.92 17.95
CA SER A 370 -8.77 20.33 18.32
C SER A 370 -8.28 21.23 17.19
N PRO A 371 -9.16 22.04 16.55
CA PRO A 371 -10.62 22.11 16.72
C PRO A 371 -11.38 20.80 16.35
N PRO A 372 -12.62 20.62 16.83
CA PRO A 372 -13.43 19.44 16.50
C PRO A 372 -13.80 19.40 15.01
N LEU A 373 -14.07 18.19 14.52
CA LEU A 373 -14.39 17.98 13.12
C LEU A 373 -15.85 18.37 12.79
N THR A 374 -16.06 19.01 11.65
CA THR A 374 -17.39 19.39 11.17
C THR A 374 -18.01 18.29 10.31
N ILE A 375 -19.32 18.09 10.46
CA ILE A 375 -20.10 17.29 9.51
C ILE A 375 -20.26 18.09 8.23
N GLY A 376 -19.93 17.49 7.08
CA GLY A 376 -20.08 18.15 5.79
C GLY A 376 -21.55 18.31 5.38
N LYS A 377 -21.84 19.29 4.52
CA LYS A 377 -23.22 19.61 4.10
C LYS A 377 -23.82 18.57 3.16
N ALA A 378 -23.00 17.74 2.50
CA ALA A 378 -23.52 16.74 1.55
C ALA A 378 -24.23 15.59 2.27
N SER A 379 -25.21 14.97 1.60
CA SER A 379 -26.01 13.87 2.17
C SER A 379 -25.16 12.67 2.61
N TYR A 380 -24.14 12.30 1.82
CA TYR A 380 -23.21 11.22 2.16
C TYR A 380 -22.22 11.56 3.29
N GLN A 381 -22.16 12.83 3.72
CA GLN A 381 -21.27 13.28 4.79
C GLN A 381 -21.97 13.39 6.14
N GLN A 382 -23.30 13.19 6.21
CA GLN A 382 -24.10 13.38 7.42
C GLN A 382 -23.71 12.44 8.57
N TYR A 383 -23.11 11.30 8.25
CA TYR A 383 -22.63 10.35 9.24
C TYR A 383 -21.14 10.53 9.56
N ASN A 384 -20.44 11.47 8.93
CA ASN A 384 -19.01 11.67 9.17
C ASN A 384 -18.70 11.99 10.64
N GLU A 385 -17.47 11.67 11.02
CA GLU A 385 -16.97 11.87 12.36
C GLU A 385 -16.86 13.35 12.75
N THR A 386 -17.28 13.67 13.97
CA THR A 386 -17.24 15.01 14.56
C THR A 386 -16.00 15.30 15.41
N GLY A 387 -15.13 14.31 15.62
CA GLY A 387 -13.79 14.49 16.21
C GLY A 387 -13.69 15.04 17.64
N ASN A 388 -14.78 15.39 18.31
CA ASN A 388 -14.76 16.12 19.60
C ASN A 388 -14.27 15.29 20.79
N GLN A 389 -14.41 13.96 20.72
CA GLN A 389 -13.84 12.96 21.63
C GLN A 389 -14.38 11.59 21.23
N ARG A 390 -13.50 10.62 21.02
CA ARG A 390 -13.88 9.29 20.54
C ARG A 390 -13.15 8.24 21.30
N THR A 391 -13.93 7.30 21.84
CA THR A 391 -13.42 6.10 22.50
C THR A 391 -14.02 4.91 21.80
N LEU A 392 -13.18 3.95 21.43
CA LEU A 392 -13.57 2.70 20.80
C LEU A 392 -13.00 1.53 21.58
N VAL A 393 -13.76 0.45 21.64
CA VAL A 393 -13.34 -0.82 22.21
C VAL A 393 -13.56 -1.91 21.18
N SER A 394 -12.63 -2.86 21.06
CA SER A 394 -12.84 -4.08 20.29
C SER A 394 -12.38 -5.32 21.03
N ILE A 395 -12.97 -6.43 20.59
CA ILE A 395 -12.54 -7.78 20.93
C ILE A 395 -12.24 -8.49 19.62
N ASP A 396 -11.00 -8.96 19.47
CA ASP A 396 -10.59 -9.83 18.38
C ASP A 396 -10.36 -11.26 18.86
N TYR A 397 -10.58 -12.22 17.97
CA TYR A 397 -10.31 -13.62 18.25
C TYR A 397 -9.79 -14.35 17.01
N LYS A 398 -8.99 -15.39 17.26
CA LYS A 398 -8.53 -16.36 16.28
C LYS A 398 -8.53 -17.74 16.92
N THR A 399 -9.06 -18.75 16.25
CA THR A 399 -9.05 -20.13 16.73
C THR A 399 -9.06 -21.10 15.57
N GLY A 400 -8.45 -22.27 15.73
CA GLY A 400 -8.40 -23.27 14.67
C GLY A 400 -8.48 -24.69 15.21
N GLY A 401 -9.16 -25.56 14.46
CA GLY A 401 -9.31 -26.98 14.79
C GLY A 401 -9.97 -27.77 13.67
N TYR A 402 -9.54 -29.01 13.45
CA TYR A 402 -10.16 -29.99 12.55
C TYR A 402 -10.51 -29.42 11.15
N HIS A 403 -9.52 -28.76 10.52
CA HIS A 403 -9.61 -28.08 9.21
C HIS A 403 -10.40 -26.78 9.15
N PHE A 404 -10.97 -26.32 10.26
CA PHE A 404 -11.62 -25.02 10.37
C PHE A 404 -10.69 -24.01 11.02
N TYR A 405 -10.70 -22.78 10.50
CA TYR A 405 -10.02 -21.64 11.08
C TYR A 405 -10.99 -20.46 11.15
N LEU A 406 -11.21 -19.96 12.36
CA LEU A 406 -12.12 -18.88 12.67
C LEU A 406 -11.32 -17.65 13.10
N PHE A 407 -11.65 -16.50 12.56
CA PHE A 407 -11.11 -15.22 12.99
C PHE A 407 -12.20 -14.16 12.97
N GLY A 408 -12.07 -13.14 13.82
CA GLY A 408 -13.01 -12.04 13.80
C GLY A 408 -12.61 -10.90 14.72
N GLU A 409 -13.28 -9.78 14.54
CA GLU A 409 -13.20 -8.60 15.40
C GLU A 409 -14.59 -8.00 15.53
N THR A 410 -14.99 -7.65 16.74
CA THR A 410 -16.19 -6.84 16.99
C THR A 410 -15.79 -5.59 17.75
N ALA A 411 -16.16 -4.43 17.21
CA ALA A 411 -15.83 -3.12 17.71
C ALA A 411 -17.09 -2.32 18.06
N ARG A 412 -16.98 -1.46 19.07
CA ARG A 412 -18.04 -0.54 19.49
C ARG A 412 -17.46 0.85 19.71
N SER A 413 -18.12 1.86 19.16
CA SER A 413 -17.78 3.27 19.35
C SER A 413 -18.54 3.85 20.54
N GLY A 414 -18.01 4.91 21.15
CA GLY A 414 -18.60 5.58 22.31
C GLY A 414 -20.02 6.14 22.08
N ASN A 415 -20.45 6.31 20.82
CA ASN A 415 -21.82 6.67 20.47
C ASN A 415 -22.79 5.47 20.43
N GLY A 416 -22.32 4.27 20.79
CA GLY A 416 -23.11 3.04 20.83
C GLY A 416 -23.16 2.26 19.52
N ALA A 417 -22.73 2.83 18.39
CA ALA A 417 -22.68 2.14 17.10
C ALA A 417 -21.58 1.07 17.09
N TRP A 418 -21.80 -0.01 16.35
CA TRP A 418 -20.92 -1.18 16.34
C TRP A 418 -20.54 -1.61 14.93
N ALA A 419 -19.47 -2.39 14.86
CA ALA A 419 -18.95 -3.01 13.67
C ALA A 419 -18.47 -4.41 13.99
N THR A 420 -18.67 -5.37 13.09
CA THR A 420 -18.15 -6.72 13.23
C THR A 420 -17.66 -7.24 11.90
N ILE A 421 -16.63 -8.07 11.97
CA ILE A 421 -16.13 -8.85 10.85
C ILE A 421 -15.77 -10.24 11.37
N ASN A 422 -16.29 -11.29 10.74
CA ASN A 422 -16.06 -12.67 11.14
C ASN A 422 -15.81 -13.52 9.89
N GLY A 423 -14.70 -14.23 9.89
CA GLY A 423 -14.27 -15.12 8.82
C GLY A 423 -14.14 -16.56 9.29
N LEU A 424 -14.57 -17.47 8.42
CA LEU A 424 -14.39 -18.91 8.53
C LEU A 424 -13.61 -19.38 7.31
N ARG A 425 -12.49 -20.08 7.53
CA ARG A 425 -11.79 -20.82 6.49
C ARG A 425 -11.97 -22.31 6.72
N TYR A 426 -12.05 -23.06 5.63
CA TYR A 426 -12.09 -24.50 5.62
C TYR A 426 -11.05 -25.07 4.64
N SER A 427 -10.18 -25.94 5.13
CA SER A 427 -9.09 -26.58 4.37
C SER A 427 -9.14 -28.11 4.43
N GLY A 428 -10.32 -28.69 4.70
CA GLY A 428 -10.46 -30.14 4.91
C GLY A 428 -10.44 -30.98 3.64
N ILE A 429 -10.54 -30.36 2.47
CA ILE A 429 -10.50 -31.05 1.18
C ILE A 429 -9.11 -30.88 0.58
N PRO A 430 -8.39 -31.96 0.23
CA PRO A 430 -7.10 -31.84 -0.43
C PRO A 430 -7.21 -31.01 -1.71
N ARG A 431 -6.32 -30.02 -1.88
CA ARG A 431 -6.27 -29.12 -3.06
C ARG A 431 -7.48 -28.18 -3.22
N LEU A 432 -8.31 -28.02 -2.19
CA LEU A 432 -9.41 -27.07 -2.19
C LEU A 432 -9.53 -26.41 -0.82
N ALA A 433 -9.53 -25.10 -0.79
CA ALA A 433 -9.77 -24.32 0.41
C ALA A 433 -10.87 -23.29 0.16
N LEU A 434 -11.72 -23.10 1.16
CA LEU A 434 -12.89 -22.24 1.12
C LEU A 434 -12.78 -21.17 2.20
N CYS A 435 -13.32 -19.98 1.94
CA CYS A 435 -13.47 -18.91 2.92
C CYS A 435 -14.87 -18.33 2.84
N ALA A 436 -15.50 -18.12 3.99
CA ALA A 436 -16.69 -17.30 4.13
C ALA A 436 -16.39 -16.17 5.10
N LEU A 437 -16.74 -14.94 4.75
CA LEU A 437 -16.51 -13.77 5.59
C LEU A 437 -17.76 -12.90 5.60
N TYR A 438 -18.28 -12.66 6.80
CA TYR A 438 -19.39 -11.77 7.03
C TYR A 438 -18.88 -10.49 7.69
N ARG A 439 -19.37 -9.35 7.21
CA ARG A 439 -19.05 -8.03 7.78
C ARG A 439 -20.31 -7.19 7.91
N HIS A 440 -20.41 -6.45 9.01
CA HIS A 440 -21.47 -5.49 9.27
C HIS A 440 -20.89 -4.27 9.97
N TYR A 441 -21.00 -3.11 9.34
CA TYR A 441 -20.50 -1.82 9.79
C TYR A 441 -21.66 -0.84 9.85
N ASP A 442 -22.09 -0.47 11.06
CA ASP A 442 -23.17 0.50 11.23
C ASP A 442 -22.82 1.83 10.55
N LYS A 443 -23.85 2.52 10.06
CA LYS A 443 -23.69 3.88 9.51
C LYS A 443 -23.15 4.90 10.51
N GLY A 444 -23.35 4.68 11.81
CA GLY A 444 -22.84 5.56 12.88
C GLY A 444 -21.50 5.10 13.45
N TYR A 445 -20.96 3.96 13.02
CA TYR A 445 -19.67 3.47 13.45
C TYR A 445 -18.56 4.19 12.66
N HIS A 446 -17.64 4.83 13.36
CA HIS A 446 -16.49 5.52 12.78
C HIS A 446 -15.26 5.31 13.66
N SER A 447 -14.14 5.02 13.01
CA SER A 447 -12.81 5.09 13.59
C SER A 447 -11.86 5.72 12.58
N HIS A 448 -11.13 6.77 13.00
CA HIS A 448 -10.22 7.52 12.13
C HIS A 448 -9.11 6.64 11.53
N TYR A 449 -8.64 5.64 12.29
CA TYR A 449 -7.51 4.79 11.94
C TYR A 449 -7.92 3.43 11.35
N ASN A 450 -9.19 3.27 10.98
CA ASN A 450 -9.65 1.99 10.46
C ASN A 450 -9.13 1.69 9.05
N SER A 451 -8.96 0.41 8.77
CA SER A 451 -8.59 -0.06 7.43
C SER A 451 -9.02 -1.52 7.23
N GLY A 452 -10.02 -2.02 7.94
CA GLY A 452 -10.46 -3.42 7.80
C GLY A 452 -10.97 -3.80 6.39
N PHE A 453 -11.30 -5.07 6.19
CA PHE A 453 -11.79 -5.56 4.90
C PHE A 453 -13.18 -4.96 4.59
N ALA A 454 -13.31 -4.30 3.44
CA ALA A 454 -14.53 -3.63 2.99
C ALA A 454 -14.53 -3.49 1.46
N GLU A 455 -15.67 -3.06 0.90
CA GLU A 455 -15.77 -2.64 -0.50
C GLU A 455 -14.94 -1.40 -0.79
N TYR A 456 -14.95 -0.44 0.14
CA TYR A 456 -14.24 0.83 0.02
C TYR A 456 -13.13 0.97 1.08
N SER A 457 -12.31 2.01 0.96
CA SER A 457 -11.18 2.29 1.86
C SER A 457 -11.53 2.49 3.34
N ASN A 458 -12.78 2.78 3.68
CA ASN A 458 -13.25 3.00 5.05
C ASN A 458 -14.23 1.91 5.48
N THR A 459 -14.01 1.31 6.65
CA THR A 459 -14.90 0.28 7.25
C THR A 459 -16.06 0.90 8.01
N THR A 460 -16.95 1.58 7.30
CA THR A 460 -18.17 2.20 7.85
C THR A 460 -19.31 2.02 6.88
N ASN A 461 -20.58 2.04 7.36
CA ASN A 461 -21.76 2.06 6.50
C ASN A 461 -21.81 0.94 5.43
N GLU A 462 -21.62 -0.32 5.83
CA GLU A 462 -21.58 -1.44 4.88
C GLU A 462 -21.94 -2.75 5.57
N GLU A 463 -22.67 -3.62 4.88
CA GLU A 463 -22.80 -5.02 5.26
C GLU A 463 -22.53 -5.88 4.05
N GLY A 464 -21.81 -6.99 4.22
CA GLY A 464 -21.48 -7.86 3.12
C GLY A 464 -21.15 -9.29 3.51
N LEU A 465 -21.31 -10.18 2.53
CA LEU A 465 -20.94 -11.58 2.59
C LEU A 465 -19.98 -11.88 1.44
N TYR A 466 -18.77 -12.29 1.81
CA TYR A 466 -17.72 -12.71 0.89
C TYR A 466 -17.56 -14.23 0.95
N LEU A 467 -17.50 -14.86 -0.21
CA LEU A 467 -17.24 -16.28 -0.39
C LEU A 467 -16.03 -16.44 -1.31
N GLY A 468 -14.96 -17.04 -0.82
CA GLY A 468 -13.72 -17.30 -1.54
C GLY A 468 -13.46 -18.79 -1.72
N LEU A 469 -12.88 -19.14 -2.86
CA LEU A 469 -12.44 -20.49 -3.21
C LEU A 469 -11.03 -20.39 -3.80
N GLU A 470 -10.13 -21.25 -3.31
CA GLU A 470 -8.82 -21.51 -3.90
C GLU A 470 -8.72 -23.01 -4.18
N SER A 471 -8.44 -23.38 -5.42
CA SER A 471 -8.25 -24.77 -5.83
C SER A 471 -6.97 -24.95 -6.63
N THR A 472 -6.27 -26.04 -6.35
CA THR A 472 -5.05 -26.46 -7.05
C THR A 472 -5.22 -27.89 -7.58
N PRO A 473 -6.20 -28.14 -8.48
CA PRO A 473 -6.58 -29.50 -8.87
C PRO A 473 -5.40 -30.29 -9.44
N PHE A 474 -4.52 -29.59 -10.16
CA PHE A 474 -3.25 -30.10 -10.68
C PHE A 474 -2.09 -29.22 -10.16
N ARG A 475 -0.88 -29.79 -10.09
CA ARG A 475 0.34 -29.08 -9.63
C ARG A 475 0.63 -27.77 -10.39
N ASN A 476 0.16 -27.68 -11.63
CA ASN A 476 0.47 -26.59 -12.56
C ASN A 476 -0.72 -25.66 -12.80
N LEU A 477 -1.87 -25.90 -12.16
CA LEU A 477 -3.10 -25.12 -12.34
C LEU A 477 -3.59 -24.60 -10.99
N LYS A 478 -3.68 -23.29 -10.85
CA LYS A 478 -4.29 -22.61 -9.70
C LYS A 478 -5.55 -21.89 -10.17
N ILE A 479 -6.65 -22.09 -9.43
CA ILE A 479 -7.95 -21.48 -9.70
C ILE A 479 -8.36 -20.74 -8.43
N ASN A 480 -8.61 -19.43 -8.56
CA ASN A 480 -9.11 -18.59 -7.50
C ASN A 480 -10.44 -17.99 -7.94
N VAL A 481 -11.49 -18.16 -7.14
CA VAL A 481 -12.78 -17.54 -7.39
C VAL A 481 -13.28 -16.87 -6.12
N TYR A 482 -13.83 -15.66 -6.22
CA TYR A 482 -14.64 -15.11 -5.14
C TYR A 482 -15.94 -14.52 -5.64
N TYR A 483 -16.91 -14.52 -4.73
CA TYR A 483 -18.16 -13.79 -4.84
C TYR A 483 -18.33 -12.93 -3.59
N ASP A 484 -18.53 -11.63 -3.78
CA ASP A 484 -18.85 -10.71 -2.70
C ASP A 484 -20.18 -10.02 -2.97
N ARG A 485 -21.06 -10.00 -1.98
CA ARG A 485 -22.33 -9.28 -2.04
C ARG A 485 -22.38 -8.31 -0.89
N PHE A 486 -22.63 -7.03 -1.18
CA PHE A 486 -22.63 -5.97 -0.18
C PHE A 486 -23.82 -5.03 -0.32
N ARG A 487 -24.14 -4.30 0.76
CA ARG A 487 -25.15 -3.25 0.79
C ARG A 487 -24.69 -2.09 1.66
N PHE A 488 -25.21 -0.90 1.37
CA PHE A 488 -24.95 0.30 2.16
C PHE A 488 -26.21 0.73 2.92
N PHE A 489 -26.04 1.23 4.14
CA PHE A 489 -27.14 1.67 5.02
C PHE A 489 -27.48 3.15 4.84
N SER A 490 -26.56 3.95 4.32
CA SER A 490 -26.68 5.39 4.12
C SER A 490 -26.04 5.84 2.80
N PRO A 491 -26.38 7.06 2.31
CA PRO A 491 -25.90 7.60 1.05
C PRO A 491 -24.38 7.58 0.92
N ARG A 492 -23.88 7.34 -0.30
CA ARG A 492 -22.46 7.43 -0.65
C ARG A 492 -22.23 8.42 -1.80
N TYR A 493 -20.98 8.81 -1.99
CA TYR A 493 -20.58 9.61 -3.16
C TYR A 493 -20.96 8.85 -4.43
N GLN A 494 -21.64 9.53 -5.37
CA GLN A 494 -22.23 8.96 -6.60
C GLN A 494 -23.36 7.94 -6.41
N ALA A 495 -23.78 7.64 -5.17
CA ALA A 495 -24.88 6.73 -4.85
C ALA A 495 -25.67 7.27 -3.66
N THR A 496 -26.44 8.32 -3.89
CA THR A 496 -27.23 9.03 -2.88
C THR A 496 -28.37 8.14 -2.36
N ILE A 497 -28.89 7.24 -3.19
CA ILE A 497 -29.87 6.24 -2.78
C ILE A 497 -29.11 4.99 -2.31
N PRO A 498 -29.24 4.56 -1.04
CA PRO A 498 -28.58 3.36 -0.55
C PRO A 498 -29.04 2.13 -1.36
N GLY A 499 -28.07 1.34 -1.82
CA GLY A 499 -28.31 0.20 -2.69
C GLY A 499 -27.50 -1.03 -2.30
N LYS A 500 -27.58 -2.04 -3.16
CA LYS A 500 -26.85 -3.31 -3.05
C LYS A 500 -25.95 -3.45 -4.26
N GLY A 501 -24.78 -4.05 -4.06
CA GLY A 501 -23.85 -4.37 -5.13
C GLY A 501 -23.35 -5.81 -5.00
N GLN A 502 -22.71 -6.28 -6.06
CA GLN A 502 -22.07 -7.59 -6.09
C GLN A 502 -20.83 -7.57 -6.97
N GLU A 503 -19.88 -8.43 -6.62
CA GLU A 503 -18.63 -8.57 -7.34
C GLU A 503 -18.27 -10.05 -7.46
N ILE A 504 -17.88 -10.47 -8.66
CA ILE A 504 -17.39 -11.81 -8.96
C ILE A 504 -16.01 -11.66 -9.61
N VAL A 505 -15.02 -12.38 -9.09
CA VAL A 505 -13.71 -12.52 -9.75
C VAL A 505 -13.36 -13.98 -9.90
N GLY A 506 -12.89 -14.34 -11.09
CA GLY A 506 -12.24 -15.61 -11.37
C GLY A 506 -10.85 -15.37 -11.92
N ASP A 507 -9.85 -16.04 -11.35
CA ASP A 507 -8.46 -16.03 -11.80
C ASP A 507 -7.99 -17.48 -11.98
N VAL A 508 -7.49 -17.78 -13.18
CA VAL A 508 -6.95 -19.09 -13.53
C VAL A 508 -5.51 -18.89 -13.96
N THR A 509 -4.58 -19.46 -13.20
CA THR A 509 -3.15 -19.39 -13.47
C THR A 509 -2.60 -20.77 -13.80
N PHE A 510 -1.97 -20.90 -14.96
CA PHE A 510 -1.26 -22.09 -15.40
C PHE A 510 0.25 -21.84 -15.41
N ASN A 511 0.99 -22.61 -14.60
CA ASN A 511 2.43 -22.44 -14.42
C ASN A 511 3.21 -23.61 -15.02
N ARG A 512 4.22 -23.33 -15.84
CA ARG A 512 5.24 -24.27 -16.31
C ARG A 512 6.63 -23.71 -15.99
N SER A 513 7.68 -24.51 -16.18
CA SER A 513 9.05 -24.13 -15.80
C SER A 513 9.59 -22.92 -16.57
N ARG A 514 9.18 -22.74 -17.85
CA ARG A 514 9.66 -21.66 -18.72
C ARG A 514 8.62 -20.58 -19.00
N TRP A 515 7.34 -20.84 -18.74
CA TRP A 515 6.28 -19.88 -19.03
C TRP A 515 5.11 -20.03 -18.05
N ASP A 516 4.40 -18.93 -17.84
CA ASP A 516 3.15 -18.86 -17.10
C ASP A 516 2.09 -18.13 -17.92
N CYS A 517 0.84 -18.54 -17.74
CA CYS A 517 -0.30 -17.92 -18.37
C CYS A 517 -1.37 -17.70 -17.29
N SER A 518 -1.90 -16.49 -17.19
CA SER A 518 -3.03 -16.19 -16.32
C SER A 518 -4.16 -15.54 -17.10
N PHE A 519 -5.38 -15.99 -16.78
CA PHE A 519 -6.61 -15.40 -17.26
C PHE A 519 -7.43 -14.95 -16.06
N ARG A 520 -7.83 -13.68 -16.06
CA ARG A 520 -8.62 -13.07 -15.02
C ARG A 520 -9.89 -12.45 -15.59
N PHE A 521 -11.00 -12.73 -14.94
CA PHE A 521 -12.30 -12.11 -15.18
C PHE A 521 -12.76 -11.42 -13.91
N LYS A 522 -13.23 -10.18 -14.03
CA LYS A 522 -13.87 -9.41 -12.96
C LYS A 522 -15.20 -8.87 -13.45
N HIS A 523 -16.24 -9.03 -12.65
CA HIS A 523 -17.56 -8.46 -12.86
C HIS A 523 -17.98 -7.70 -11.61
N GLU A 524 -18.26 -6.42 -11.75
CA GLU A 524 -18.69 -5.52 -10.67
C GLU A 524 -20.03 -4.89 -11.05
N ASP A 525 -21.00 -5.02 -10.16
CA ASP A 525 -22.33 -4.40 -10.25
C ASP A 525 -22.54 -3.54 -9.01
N LYS A 526 -22.66 -2.22 -9.22
CA LYS A 526 -22.80 -1.23 -8.15
C LYS A 526 -23.97 -0.28 -8.42
N PRO A 527 -24.67 0.17 -7.37
CA PRO A 527 -25.67 1.22 -7.52
C PRO A 527 -24.95 2.56 -7.76
N GLU A 528 -25.42 3.32 -8.74
CA GLU A 528 -25.02 4.71 -8.96
C GLU A 528 -26.25 5.57 -9.20
N ASP A 529 -26.12 6.86 -8.93
CA ASP A 529 -27.13 7.85 -9.24
C ASP A 529 -27.16 8.12 -10.75
N ASP A 530 -28.37 8.24 -11.27
CA ASP A 530 -28.65 8.76 -12.60
C ASP A 530 -29.63 9.93 -12.49
N LYS A 531 -29.28 11.05 -13.12
CA LYS A 531 -30.13 12.25 -13.13
C LYS A 531 -30.93 12.25 -14.42
N THR A 532 -32.21 11.91 -14.32
CA THR A 532 -33.16 11.96 -15.44
C THR A 532 -34.18 13.06 -15.16
N GLY A 533 -34.03 14.19 -15.87
CA GLY A 533 -34.79 15.42 -15.58
C GLY A 533 -34.46 15.97 -14.19
N GLU A 534 -35.49 16.25 -13.39
CA GLU A 534 -35.36 16.66 -11.99
C GLU A 534 -35.34 15.49 -11.00
N SER A 535 -35.57 14.26 -11.47
CA SER A 535 -35.62 13.07 -10.62
C SER A 535 -34.26 12.37 -10.53
N LEU A 536 -33.90 11.98 -9.30
CA LEU A 536 -32.71 11.17 -9.03
C LEU A 536 -33.14 9.71 -8.93
N GLN A 537 -32.60 8.86 -9.79
CA GLN A 537 -32.88 7.43 -9.80
C GLN A 537 -31.61 6.64 -9.49
N SER A 538 -31.73 5.56 -8.71
CA SER A 538 -30.64 4.60 -8.55
C SER A 538 -30.64 3.61 -9.72
N VAL A 539 -29.49 3.45 -10.37
CA VAL A 539 -29.31 2.53 -11.49
C VAL A 539 -28.14 1.59 -11.22
N SER A 540 -28.22 0.36 -11.73
CA SER A 540 -27.10 -0.56 -11.70
C SER A 540 -26.07 -0.14 -12.76
N ARG A 541 -24.84 0.06 -12.30
CA ARG A 541 -23.65 0.24 -13.12
C ARG A 541 -22.90 -1.07 -13.13
N VAL A 542 -22.73 -1.64 -14.33
CA VAL A 542 -22.01 -2.89 -14.56
C VAL A 542 -20.65 -2.59 -15.19
N LYS A 543 -19.58 -3.11 -14.58
CA LYS A 543 -18.23 -3.08 -15.12
C LYS A 543 -17.69 -4.50 -15.25
N GLN A 544 -17.16 -4.85 -16.40
CA GLN A 544 -16.52 -6.13 -16.65
C GLN A 544 -15.08 -5.92 -17.10
N GLU A 545 -14.14 -6.68 -16.55
CA GLU A 545 -12.74 -6.64 -16.93
C GLU A 545 -12.25 -8.05 -17.27
N TYR A 546 -11.60 -8.18 -18.41
CA TYR A 546 -10.99 -9.39 -18.90
C TYR A 546 -9.50 -9.13 -19.06
N ARG A 547 -8.64 -9.95 -18.47
CA ARG A 547 -7.20 -9.80 -18.53
C ARG A 547 -6.57 -11.13 -18.87
N LEU A 548 -5.76 -11.15 -19.92
CA LEU A 548 -4.91 -12.27 -20.30
C LEU A 548 -3.45 -11.84 -20.19
N GLN A 549 -2.64 -12.60 -19.48
CA GLN A 549 -1.23 -12.32 -19.28
C GLN A 549 -0.42 -13.59 -19.53
N PHE A 550 0.63 -13.44 -20.33
CA PHE A 550 1.52 -14.51 -20.70
C PHE A 550 2.95 -14.06 -20.44
N THR A 551 3.67 -14.79 -19.58
CA THR A 551 5.08 -14.53 -19.28
C THR A 551 5.91 -15.71 -19.78
N CYS A 552 6.99 -15.45 -20.50
CA CYS A 552 7.91 -16.45 -21.01
C CYS A 552 9.36 -16.08 -20.68
N SER A 553 10.10 -17.03 -20.11
CA SER A 553 11.54 -16.92 -19.91
C SER A 553 12.24 -17.44 -21.16
N ILE A 554 12.73 -16.53 -21.99
CA ILE A 554 13.45 -16.85 -23.24
C ILE A 554 14.80 -17.49 -22.89
N CYS A 555 15.49 -16.92 -21.90
CA CYS A 555 16.68 -17.48 -21.27
C CYS A 555 16.74 -17.03 -19.80
N GLU A 556 17.79 -17.43 -19.07
CA GLU A 556 17.95 -17.04 -17.65
C GLU A 556 18.04 -15.52 -17.46
N GLN A 557 18.53 -14.80 -18.48
CA GLN A 557 18.74 -13.35 -18.43
C GLN A 557 17.56 -12.55 -19.00
N LEU A 558 16.73 -13.15 -19.85
CA LEU A 558 15.72 -12.43 -20.63
C LEU A 558 14.33 -13.05 -20.43
N LYS A 559 13.39 -12.23 -19.97
CA LYS A 559 11.97 -12.57 -19.86
C LYS A 559 11.14 -11.62 -20.71
N SER A 560 10.10 -12.18 -21.31
CA SER A 560 9.10 -11.47 -22.10
C SER A 560 7.76 -11.61 -21.39
N ARG A 561 6.98 -10.54 -21.31
CA ARG A 561 5.61 -10.59 -20.81
C ARG A 561 4.69 -9.82 -21.73
N THR A 562 3.60 -10.47 -22.11
CA THR A 562 2.54 -9.87 -22.91
C THR A 562 1.29 -9.81 -22.06
N ARG A 563 0.61 -8.67 -22.04
CA ARG A 563 -0.70 -8.53 -21.40
C ARG A 563 -1.68 -7.85 -22.33
N THR A 564 -2.87 -8.45 -22.41
CA THR A 564 -4.04 -7.86 -23.05
C THR A 564 -5.12 -7.69 -22.00
N SER A 565 -5.79 -6.54 -21.98
CA SER A 565 -6.92 -6.27 -21.09
C SER A 565 -8.05 -5.63 -21.87
N TYR A 566 -9.28 -6.02 -21.57
CA TYR A 566 -10.50 -5.42 -22.12
C TYR A 566 -11.45 -5.07 -20.97
N THR A 567 -11.98 -3.85 -21.00
CA THR A 567 -12.93 -3.33 -20.02
C THR A 567 -14.21 -2.95 -20.73
N ARG A 568 -15.35 -3.36 -20.16
CA ARG A 568 -16.68 -2.96 -20.60
C ARG A 568 -17.40 -2.25 -19.46
N TYR A 569 -17.95 -1.07 -19.73
CA TYR A 569 -18.76 -0.30 -18.80
C TYR A 569 -20.17 -0.13 -19.36
N VAL A 570 -21.18 -0.41 -18.53
CA VAL A 570 -22.59 -0.28 -18.90
C VAL A 570 -23.35 0.43 -17.78
N LYS A 571 -24.05 1.51 -18.14
CA LYS A 571 -24.96 2.25 -17.25
C LYS A 571 -26.17 2.73 -18.06
N LYS A 572 -27.34 2.12 -17.85
CA LYS A 572 -28.53 2.33 -18.70
C LYS A 572 -28.17 2.16 -20.19
N GLU A 573 -28.39 3.19 -21.01
CA GLU A 573 -28.12 3.23 -22.45
C GLU A 573 -26.64 3.52 -22.76
N LYS A 574 -25.86 3.92 -21.75
CA LYS A 574 -24.45 4.24 -21.92
C LYS A 574 -23.62 2.96 -21.91
N HIS A 575 -23.06 2.63 -23.07
CA HIS A 575 -22.13 1.52 -23.27
C HIS A 575 -20.78 2.05 -23.70
N GLU A 576 -19.73 1.69 -22.97
CA GLU A 576 -18.35 2.09 -23.25
C GLU A 576 -17.44 0.87 -23.18
N GLY A 577 -16.44 0.83 -24.06
CA GLY A 577 -15.40 -0.18 -24.12
C GLY A 577 -14.00 0.42 -24.01
N GLY A 578 -13.03 -0.44 -23.68
CA GLY A 578 -11.64 -0.07 -23.78
C GLY A 578 -10.72 -1.27 -23.77
N TYR A 579 -9.58 -1.17 -24.46
CA TYR A 579 -8.58 -2.21 -24.50
C TYR A 579 -7.18 -1.67 -24.24
N LEU A 580 -6.34 -2.52 -23.68
CA LEU A 580 -4.93 -2.29 -23.41
C LEU A 580 -4.17 -3.49 -23.92
N PHE A 581 -3.11 -3.24 -24.68
CA PHE A 581 -2.11 -4.23 -25.04
C PHE A 581 -0.74 -3.70 -24.66
N TYR A 582 0.07 -4.52 -23.98
CA TYR A 582 1.47 -4.18 -23.77
C TYR A 582 2.40 -5.37 -23.86
N GLN A 583 3.64 -5.05 -24.20
CA GLN A 583 4.77 -5.96 -24.25
C GLN A 583 5.88 -5.44 -23.36
N ASP A 584 6.30 -6.29 -22.42
CA ASP A 584 7.46 -6.08 -21.56
C ASP A 584 8.63 -6.94 -22.00
N ILE A 585 9.82 -6.35 -21.90
CA ILE A 585 11.11 -7.02 -22.04
C ILE A 585 11.89 -6.75 -20.76
N MET A 586 12.23 -7.81 -20.04
CA MET A 586 12.93 -7.75 -18.76
C MET A 586 14.27 -8.45 -18.89
N TYR A 587 15.34 -7.72 -18.63
CA TYR A 587 16.71 -8.20 -18.65
C TYR A 587 17.32 -8.17 -17.25
N SER A 588 17.98 -9.25 -16.84
CA SER A 588 18.69 -9.35 -15.57
C SER A 588 20.00 -10.10 -15.76
N SER A 589 21.13 -9.46 -15.46
CA SER A 589 22.44 -10.09 -15.52
C SER A 589 23.13 -10.08 -14.15
N LEU A 590 23.56 -11.26 -13.72
CA LEU A 590 24.34 -11.44 -12.49
C LEU A 590 25.77 -10.90 -12.64
N GLN A 591 26.36 -11.03 -13.84
CA GLN A 591 27.74 -10.60 -14.10
C GLN A 591 27.91 -9.08 -14.00
N THR A 592 26.98 -8.33 -14.58
CA THR A 592 27.03 -6.85 -14.58
C THR A 592 26.22 -6.22 -13.46
N SER A 593 25.52 -7.03 -12.65
CA SER A 593 24.55 -6.57 -11.63
C SER A 593 23.59 -5.50 -12.17
N LEU A 594 23.18 -5.66 -13.43
CA LEU A 594 22.27 -4.77 -14.14
C LEU A 594 20.92 -5.46 -14.31
N LYS A 595 19.86 -4.75 -13.96
CA LYS A 595 18.47 -5.08 -14.31
C LYS A 595 17.90 -3.96 -15.15
N ALA A 596 17.31 -4.32 -16.28
CA ALA A 596 16.65 -3.38 -17.19
C ALA A 596 15.27 -3.90 -17.54
N GLN A 597 14.28 -3.03 -17.59
CA GLN A 597 12.93 -3.36 -17.99
C GLN A 597 12.41 -2.29 -18.94
N PHE A 598 11.85 -2.74 -20.05
CA PHE A 598 11.27 -1.87 -21.05
C PHE A 598 9.84 -2.32 -21.35
N ARG A 599 8.91 -1.38 -21.33
CA ARG A 599 7.51 -1.59 -21.72
C ARG A 599 7.16 -0.76 -22.93
N PHE A 600 6.40 -1.35 -23.83
CA PHE A 600 5.60 -0.62 -24.82
C PHE A 600 4.13 -1.01 -24.69
N ALA A 601 3.27 -0.02 -24.46
CA ALA A 601 1.84 -0.19 -24.26
C ALA A 601 1.04 0.70 -25.21
N TYR A 602 -0.02 0.13 -25.78
CA TYR A 602 -1.05 0.83 -26.53
C TYR A 602 -2.38 0.66 -25.80
N PHE A 603 -3.13 1.75 -25.66
CA PHE A 603 -4.42 1.75 -25.01
C PHE A 603 -5.39 2.64 -25.78
N ASP A 604 -6.65 2.22 -25.78
CA ASP A 604 -7.74 2.90 -26.45
C ASP A 604 -9.02 2.61 -25.69
N THR A 605 -9.59 3.63 -25.09
CA THR A 605 -10.78 3.53 -24.24
C THR A 605 -11.72 4.68 -24.54
N ASP A 606 -13.02 4.44 -24.55
CA ASP A 606 -14.01 5.47 -24.88
C ASP A 606 -14.07 6.62 -23.86
N SER A 607 -13.80 6.33 -22.58
CA SER A 607 -13.80 7.36 -21.53
C SER A 607 -13.01 7.00 -20.27
N TYR A 608 -12.99 7.92 -19.30
CA TYR A 608 -12.41 7.71 -17.97
C TYR A 608 -13.09 6.57 -17.18
N ASN A 609 -14.34 6.20 -17.51
CA ASN A 609 -15.03 5.08 -16.84
C ASN A 609 -14.42 3.73 -17.21
N THR A 610 -13.92 3.62 -18.45
CA THR A 610 -13.27 2.43 -19.01
C THR A 610 -11.76 2.42 -18.82
N ARG A 611 -11.22 3.34 -18.01
CA ARG A 611 -9.78 3.43 -17.72
C ARG A 611 -9.21 2.09 -17.25
N ILE A 612 -8.02 1.78 -17.72
CA ILE A 612 -7.29 0.55 -17.39
C ILE A 612 -6.05 0.92 -16.59
N TYR A 613 -5.92 0.31 -15.40
CA TYR A 613 -4.73 0.46 -14.57
C TYR A 613 -3.70 -0.62 -14.93
N ALA A 614 -2.45 -0.19 -15.14
CA ALA A 614 -1.32 -1.07 -15.40
C ALA A 614 -0.18 -0.75 -14.44
N TYR A 615 0.26 -1.72 -13.66
CA TYR A 615 1.43 -1.54 -12.78
C TYR A 615 2.69 -1.35 -13.62
N GLU A 616 3.51 -0.37 -13.28
CA GLU A 616 4.84 -0.20 -13.85
C GLU A 616 5.89 -0.40 -12.78
N ASN A 617 6.93 -1.19 -13.09
CA ASN A 617 8.09 -1.26 -12.21
C ASN A 617 8.69 0.13 -12.00
N ASN A 618 9.26 0.34 -10.83
CA ASN A 618 9.80 1.64 -10.43
C ASN A 618 11.10 1.49 -9.63
N VAL A 619 11.70 2.63 -9.30
CA VAL A 619 12.84 2.71 -8.38
C VAL A 619 12.44 2.15 -6.99
N LEU A 620 13.41 1.74 -6.17
CA LEU A 620 13.12 1.15 -4.85
C LEU A 620 12.31 2.11 -3.97
N TYR A 621 11.19 1.65 -3.38
CA TYR A 621 10.15 2.43 -2.68
C TYR A 621 9.32 3.35 -3.58
N GLY A 622 9.33 3.12 -4.89
CA GLY A 622 8.46 3.81 -5.84
C GLY A 622 7.40 2.85 -6.33
N TYR A 623 6.18 3.34 -6.51
CA TYR A 623 5.09 2.60 -7.14
C TYR A 623 4.49 3.45 -8.24
N SER A 624 3.83 2.81 -9.19
CA SER A 624 3.22 3.53 -10.31
C SER A 624 2.13 2.65 -10.90
N PHE A 625 0.90 3.14 -10.80
CA PHE A 625 -0.29 2.54 -11.41
C PHE A 625 -0.98 3.59 -12.29
N PRO A 626 -0.38 3.97 -13.43
CA PRO A 626 -0.99 4.90 -14.35
C PRO A 626 -2.41 4.45 -14.74
N ALA A 627 -3.36 5.37 -14.61
CA ALA A 627 -4.69 5.23 -15.19
C ALA A 627 -4.60 5.57 -16.68
N LEU A 628 -4.70 4.56 -17.53
CA LEU A 628 -4.68 4.72 -18.98
C LEU A 628 -6.12 4.84 -19.50
N TYR A 629 -6.43 5.94 -20.16
CA TYR A 629 -7.75 6.23 -20.71
C TYR A 629 -7.62 7.12 -21.94
N ASP A 630 -8.67 7.22 -22.75
CA ASP A 630 -8.63 7.71 -24.13
C ASP A 630 -7.71 6.86 -25.02
N ARG A 631 -7.27 7.41 -26.16
CA ARG A 631 -6.36 6.75 -27.10
C ARG A 631 -4.93 7.26 -26.94
N GLY A 632 -3.98 6.34 -26.78
CA GLY A 632 -2.58 6.73 -26.65
C GLY A 632 -1.58 5.57 -26.49
N PHE A 633 -0.33 5.98 -26.30
CA PHE A 633 0.80 5.09 -26.07
C PHE A 633 1.47 5.42 -24.75
N ARG A 634 1.92 4.39 -24.05
CA ARG A 634 2.72 4.51 -22.81
C ARG A 634 3.94 3.62 -22.94
N SER A 635 5.12 4.18 -22.70
CA SER A 635 6.37 3.41 -22.67
C SER A 635 7.22 3.84 -21.48
N TYR A 636 7.97 2.90 -20.91
CA TYR A 636 8.96 3.23 -19.89
C TYR A 636 10.21 2.36 -20.00
N LEU A 637 11.31 2.91 -19.50
CA LEU A 637 12.57 2.22 -19.23
C LEU A 637 12.87 2.33 -17.74
N ASN A 638 13.08 1.19 -17.08
CA ASN A 638 13.52 1.11 -15.69
C ASN A 638 14.87 0.40 -15.63
N LEU A 639 15.87 1.06 -15.06
CA LEU A 639 17.23 0.56 -14.90
C LEU A 639 17.60 0.53 -13.42
N ASN A 640 18.12 -0.60 -12.97
CA ASN A 640 18.74 -0.79 -11.67
C ASN A 640 20.13 -1.35 -11.88
N TRP A 641 21.14 -0.57 -11.50
CA TRP A 641 22.54 -0.91 -11.70
C TRP A 641 23.30 -0.82 -10.39
N LYS A 642 24.00 -1.89 -10.03
CA LYS A 642 24.86 -1.95 -8.85
C LYS A 642 26.34 -1.99 -9.28
N PRO A 643 26.95 -0.84 -9.62
CA PRO A 643 28.34 -0.78 -10.07
C PRO A 643 29.34 -1.13 -8.95
N PHE A 644 28.99 -0.86 -7.70
CA PHE A 644 29.83 -1.10 -6.52
C PHE A 644 29.04 -1.85 -5.44
N SER A 645 29.72 -2.53 -4.52
CA SER A 645 29.08 -3.27 -3.43
C SER A 645 28.19 -2.38 -2.54
N LEU A 646 28.61 -1.13 -2.32
CA LEU A 646 27.96 -0.14 -1.46
C LEU A 646 26.93 0.73 -2.20
N ILE A 647 27.06 0.93 -3.52
CA ILE A 647 26.26 1.92 -4.28
C ILE A 647 25.36 1.21 -5.29
N THR A 648 24.07 1.54 -5.26
CA THR A 648 23.08 1.13 -6.27
C THR A 648 22.42 2.36 -6.89
N LEU A 649 22.37 2.41 -8.21
CA LEU A 649 21.78 3.47 -9.01
C LEU A 649 20.49 2.98 -9.64
N TYR A 650 19.45 3.81 -9.58
CA TYR A 650 18.16 3.54 -10.19
C TYR A 650 17.78 4.70 -11.12
N LEU A 651 17.24 4.36 -12.29
CA LEU A 651 16.72 5.32 -13.26
C LEU A 651 15.40 4.79 -13.83
N LYS A 652 14.33 5.56 -13.73
CA LYS A 652 13.08 5.34 -14.47
C LYS A 652 12.81 6.52 -15.39
N ALA A 653 12.57 6.25 -16.66
CA ALA A 653 12.12 7.23 -17.64
C ALA A 653 10.84 6.71 -18.31
N GLY A 654 9.75 7.46 -18.22
CA GLY A 654 8.45 7.13 -18.82
C GLY A 654 8.02 8.20 -19.82
N LEU A 655 7.30 7.78 -20.86
CA LEU A 655 6.67 8.63 -21.87
C LEU A 655 5.22 8.20 -22.05
N THR A 656 4.30 9.13 -21.92
CA THR A 656 2.89 9.00 -22.32
C THR A 656 2.63 9.93 -23.50
N TYR A 657 1.98 9.41 -24.53
CA TYR A 657 1.67 10.16 -25.75
C TYR A 657 0.19 9.98 -26.13
N TYR A 658 -0.52 11.09 -26.30
CA TYR A 658 -1.93 11.14 -26.69
C TYR A 658 -2.07 11.81 -28.07
N PRO A 659 -2.21 11.04 -29.16
CA PRO A 659 -2.25 11.60 -30.52
C PRO A 659 -3.35 12.64 -30.73
N ASP A 660 -4.52 12.44 -30.11
CA ASP A 660 -5.74 13.22 -30.37
C ASP A 660 -5.94 14.41 -29.43
N LYS A 661 -4.97 14.67 -28.54
CA LYS A 661 -5.09 15.71 -27.54
C LYS A 661 -4.06 16.81 -27.76
N SER A 662 -4.45 18.03 -27.43
CA SER A 662 -3.56 19.19 -27.33
C SER A 662 -3.22 19.54 -25.87
N THR A 663 -3.99 19.02 -24.92
CA THR A 663 -3.82 19.23 -23.49
C THR A 663 -4.01 17.92 -22.71
N ILE A 664 -3.22 17.76 -21.65
CA ILE A 664 -3.27 16.62 -20.73
C ILE A 664 -3.61 17.14 -19.33
N SER A 665 -4.41 16.40 -18.57
CA SER A 665 -4.86 16.76 -17.20
C SER A 665 -5.71 18.04 -17.15
N SER A 666 -6.04 18.52 -15.94
CA SER A 666 -6.88 19.71 -15.73
C SER A 666 -6.31 20.64 -14.65
N SER A 667 -6.86 21.85 -14.56
CA SER A 667 -6.55 22.82 -13.48
C SER A 667 -5.05 23.12 -13.36
N LEU A 668 -4.47 23.08 -12.14
CA LEU A 668 -3.06 23.38 -11.90
C LEU A 668 -2.11 22.32 -12.46
N THR A 669 -2.59 21.09 -12.69
CA THR A 669 -1.79 19.99 -13.24
C THR A 669 -1.85 19.91 -14.76
N GLN A 670 -2.65 20.76 -15.42
CA GLN A 670 -2.80 20.79 -16.88
C GLN A 670 -1.46 21.03 -17.59
N VAL A 671 -1.20 20.27 -18.63
CA VAL A 671 -0.04 20.42 -19.52
C VAL A 671 -0.55 20.74 -20.93
N ASN A 672 -0.01 21.80 -21.56
CA ASN A 672 -0.34 22.18 -22.93
C ASN A 672 0.59 21.50 -23.92
N ASP A 673 0.53 20.17 -23.95
CA ASP A 673 1.29 19.30 -24.83
C ASP A 673 0.52 17.98 -24.95
N ASN A 674 0.85 17.19 -25.96
CA ASN A 674 0.30 15.86 -26.19
C ASN A 674 1.23 14.74 -25.69
N LYS A 675 2.38 15.12 -25.11
CA LYS A 675 3.36 14.22 -24.51
C LYS A 675 3.60 14.56 -23.04
N LEU A 676 3.78 13.53 -22.23
CA LEU A 676 4.19 13.63 -20.83
C LEU A 676 5.39 12.71 -20.58
N PHE A 677 6.45 13.28 -20.01
CA PHE A 677 7.68 12.59 -19.65
C PHE A 677 7.84 12.58 -18.14
N ASP A 678 8.08 11.41 -17.56
CA ASP A 678 8.32 11.22 -16.14
C ASP A 678 9.74 10.68 -15.94
N LEU A 679 10.53 11.33 -15.11
CA LEU A 679 11.89 10.91 -14.80
C LEU A 679 12.03 10.74 -13.29
N SER A 680 12.58 9.60 -12.88
CA SER A 680 12.96 9.35 -11.49
C SER A 680 14.39 8.83 -11.45
N PHE A 681 15.23 9.50 -10.68
CA PHE A 681 16.60 9.08 -10.41
C PHE A 681 16.73 8.81 -8.92
N GLN A 682 17.39 7.71 -8.55
CA GLN A 682 17.62 7.39 -7.15
C GLN A 682 18.99 6.74 -6.94
N ILE A 683 19.63 7.11 -5.84
CA ILE A 683 20.86 6.50 -5.36
C ILE A 683 20.61 5.86 -4.01
N ARG A 684 21.14 4.66 -3.81
CA ARG A 684 21.17 3.95 -2.53
C ARG A 684 22.62 3.65 -2.17
N ILE A 685 23.02 4.05 -0.97
CA ILE A 685 24.34 3.79 -0.39
C ILE A 685 24.11 2.94 0.86
N LYS A 686 24.69 1.74 0.91
CA LYS A 686 24.63 0.84 2.06
C LYS A 686 26.05 0.63 2.59
N LEU A 687 26.29 1.03 3.83
CA LEU A 687 27.56 0.94 4.55
C LEU A 687 27.52 -0.19 5.58
#